data_AF-K5WIA5-F1
#
_entry.id   AF-K5WIA5-F1
#
_cell.length_a   1.000
_cell.length_b   1.000
_cell.length_c   1.000
_cell.angle_alpha   90.00
_cell.angle_beta   90.00
_cell.angle_gamma   90.00
#
_symmetry.space_group_name_H-M   'P 1'
#
loop_
_entity.id
_entity.type
_entity.pdbx_description
1 polymer ?
#
loop_
_entity_poly.entity_id
_entity_poly.type
_entity_poly.pdbx_seq_one_letter_code
_entity_poly.pdbx_strand_id
1 'polypeptide(L)'
;MAQTIHLCAVNIVQAGIPDGQGGGAEEARMWESFDADADCFTFGTRQGPEALAARAEHHWERELRDFELSEDWARESAEDDWLAEILGDIKLNDGQNEGPVFENMSADTSSSNRQWAPYDSRTMFLLDLLGNLPRLPVSDSLMRVFLWILKETEPDGPVSEIWHGLKWRQEMDPDALSPMWDAGSGRHYYVNELAELHDGQLVIPIRWFIRHSQVHADAFLVIVNAEGIASVRDSEEIIVAANDLSKNFLELDDRLSAAWDEHAQSWGYGKKMPNPLCNIAQGDPLYTSYIDYFGDDVSGNRSKFWNKHWNAYITHRNLPRKMLQQEFHMHFILTSPHASITEQFGKFKEAVESTHTKPVQVRNGLNGQTVRFRVYVNAEPSDNPMQSETSAHIGGGGNLFCHKCDTGGTDKHKESDCGFESLFNPGTPCTKDDIVLALKQQVNTACHGVAQHVKDLQTKTGVKDAYTQHWIDNTLERARSMKKSSPSRLKESIQEELTQWVSDNWSTILTPFYTMPGFDLTKDMPIKILHTILLGLATDVNGLSIPAIRAGYILQYANSLIGRQLKTIAQTIVFHVRDLVLPLYFQLWVAVGELSALLWHSEIHNMDKYLDDLDIAIANVLDLFAEIDPSKIVQKIKIHLQTHDRYDILQFGPLVGLSTEVFESSNAVFWYCLIHSNHRAPSRDIALQLAAQESLKHCITGGYWPTDSADSPNAWTNAGLGIRDYLTNQPILQRLLGWTSHTAQIPGSALSVPLKRGQKTRPTCSLSQTKAASAGNIGSFSDSRSSQWAEGRSFVSQSKEVCTNGTWVFARSPSDNNQSVIGRVAEILIEAENSTRTLIVLEQFKVAVMRHETFKMPYLVSSFGESYLILAAKVRGYNIIQ
;
A
#
# COMPACT_ATOMS: atom_id res chain seq x y z
N MET A 1 5.56 -42.65 16.56
CA MET A 1 4.23 -42.12 16.88
C MET A 1 4.40 -40.98 17.87
N ALA A 2 4.67 -39.79 17.32
CA ALA A 2 4.66 -38.46 17.92
C ALA A 2 5.08 -37.53 16.76
N GLN A 3 4.11 -36.87 16.13
CA GLN A 3 4.33 -35.96 15.00
C GLN A 3 4.17 -34.53 15.48
N THR A 4 5.30 -33.92 15.80
CA THR A 4 5.49 -32.48 15.97
C THR A 4 5.38 -31.83 14.60
N ILE A 5 4.42 -30.92 14.41
CA ILE A 5 4.23 -30.19 13.15
C ILE A 5 5.25 -29.05 13.12
N HIS A 6 6.43 -29.34 12.58
CA HIS A 6 7.34 -28.32 12.06
C HIS A 6 6.70 -27.68 10.83
N LEU A 7 6.56 -26.35 10.82
CA LEU A 7 6.49 -25.59 9.57
C LEU A 7 7.86 -25.68 8.92
N CYS A 8 8.06 -26.74 8.13
CA CYS A 8 9.21 -26.86 7.25
C CYS A 8 9.12 -25.76 6.18
N ALA A 9 10.06 -24.81 6.24
CA ALA A 9 10.54 -24.17 5.02
C ALA A 9 10.91 -25.30 4.04
N VAL A 10 10.25 -25.32 2.89
CA VAL A 10 10.46 -26.35 1.87
C VAL A 10 11.88 -26.18 1.32
N ASN A 11 12.77 -27.10 1.69
CA ASN A 11 14.02 -27.35 0.99
C ASN A 11 13.69 -27.75 -0.46
N ILE A 12 13.95 -26.87 -1.43
CA ILE A 12 13.99 -27.23 -2.85
C ILE A 12 15.39 -26.92 -3.38
N VAL A 13 16.35 -27.83 -3.17
CA VAL A 13 17.43 -28.09 -4.13
C VAL A 13 17.94 -29.52 -3.90
N GLN A 14 17.54 -30.46 -4.76
CA GLN A 14 18.44 -31.43 -5.41
C GLN A 14 17.63 -32.52 -6.15
N ALA A 15 17.67 -32.46 -7.48
CA ALA A 15 17.69 -33.64 -8.34
C ALA A 15 18.67 -33.31 -9.48
N GLY A 16 19.56 -34.26 -9.78
CA GLY A 16 20.88 -34.00 -10.34
C GLY A 16 20.97 -33.58 -11.80
N ILE A 17 22.07 -32.89 -12.10
CA ILE A 17 22.69 -32.83 -13.43
C ILE A 17 24.21 -33.07 -13.23
N PRO A 18 24.89 -33.86 -14.08
CA PRO A 18 26.27 -34.32 -13.86
C PRO A 18 27.33 -33.26 -14.16
N ASP A 19 28.53 -33.52 -13.63
CA ASP A 19 29.77 -32.76 -13.78
C ASP A 19 30.04 -32.15 -15.17
N GLY A 20 30.55 -30.90 -15.15
CA GLY A 20 31.52 -30.44 -16.14
C GLY A 20 31.21 -29.13 -16.88
N GLN A 21 32.12 -28.17 -16.68
CA GLN A 21 32.46 -27.02 -17.55
C GLN A 21 31.60 -25.75 -17.44
N GLY A 22 32.28 -24.61 -17.23
CA GLY A 22 31.69 -23.30 -17.49
C GLY A 22 32.29 -22.05 -16.84
N GLY A 23 33.44 -22.10 -16.17
CA GLY A 23 34.17 -20.89 -15.76
C GLY A 23 34.87 -20.25 -16.96
N GLY A 24 34.29 -19.19 -17.53
CA GLY A 24 34.79 -18.50 -18.71
C GLY A 24 35.81 -17.42 -18.37
N ALA A 25 37.02 -17.57 -18.91
CA ALA A 25 38.20 -16.72 -18.77
C ALA A 25 38.08 -15.29 -19.39
N GLU A 26 36.87 -14.73 -19.45
CA GLU A 26 36.63 -13.36 -19.93
C GLU A 26 36.62 -12.32 -18.79
N GLU A 27 36.31 -12.74 -17.56
CA GLU A 27 36.31 -11.87 -16.37
C GLU A 27 37.72 -11.44 -15.94
N ALA A 28 38.74 -12.26 -16.22
CA ALA A 28 40.14 -11.95 -15.92
C ALA A 28 40.75 -10.90 -16.86
N ARG A 29 40.25 -10.75 -18.10
CA ARG A 29 40.78 -9.77 -19.07
C ARG A 29 40.26 -8.35 -18.85
N MET A 30 39.15 -8.18 -18.15
CA MET A 30 38.58 -6.86 -17.86
C MET A 30 39.44 -6.08 -16.85
N TRP A 31 40.15 -6.76 -15.96
CA TRP A 31 40.98 -6.14 -14.92
C TRP A 31 42.37 -5.70 -15.40
N GLU A 32 42.80 -6.10 -16.61
CA GLU A 32 44.14 -5.78 -17.14
C GLU A 32 44.19 -4.52 -18.02
N SER A 33 43.06 -3.89 -18.37
CA SER A 33 43.01 -2.73 -19.27
C SER A 33 42.53 -1.41 -18.64
N PHE A 34 42.52 -1.31 -17.30
CA PHE A 34 42.14 -0.07 -16.61
C PHE A 34 43.36 0.83 -16.42
N ASP A 35 43.59 1.75 -17.38
CA ASP A 35 44.61 2.79 -17.28
C ASP A 35 43.96 4.05 -16.67
N ALA A 36 44.48 4.47 -15.51
CA ALA A 36 44.00 5.63 -14.76
C ALA A 36 44.92 6.82 -15.06
N ASP A 37 44.50 7.70 -15.97
CA ASP A 37 45.17 8.99 -16.17
C ASP A 37 44.32 10.12 -15.57
N ALA A 38 44.79 10.61 -14.44
CA ALA A 38 44.27 11.77 -13.73
C ALA A 38 45.11 12.98 -14.13
N ASP A 39 44.66 13.74 -15.14
CA ASP A 39 44.91 15.18 -15.32
C ASP A 39 44.52 15.66 -16.74
N CYS A 40 43.24 15.94 -16.98
CA CYS A 40 42.85 16.97 -17.96
C CYS A 40 41.35 17.34 -17.84
N PHE A 41 41.03 18.35 -17.02
CA PHE A 41 39.75 19.07 -17.13
C PHE A 41 40.05 20.53 -17.46
N THR A 42 39.80 20.93 -18.71
CA THR A 42 39.77 22.35 -19.11
C THR A 42 38.30 22.80 -19.19
N PHE A 43 37.99 23.90 -18.49
CA PHE A 43 36.66 24.53 -18.57
C PHE A 43 36.49 25.24 -19.91
N GLY A 44 35.55 24.75 -20.73
CA GLY A 44 35.08 25.44 -21.92
C GLY A 44 34.26 26.70 -21.58
N THR A 45 34.42 27.73 -22.41
CA THR A 45 33.88 29.09 -22.26
C THR A 45 32.36 29.17 -22.11
N ARG A 46 31.89 29.98 -21.15
CA ARG A 46 30.48 30.31 -20.88
C ARG A 46 29.77 30.83 -22.14
N GLN A 47 28.72 30.13 -22.58
CA GLN A 47 27.74 30.65 -23.55
C GLN A 47 26.77 31.63 -22.86
N GLY A 48 26.30 32.62 -23.61
CA GLY A 48 25.41 33.67 -23.10
C GLY A 48 23.97 33.19 -22.83
N PRO A 49 23.20 33.95 -22.02
CA PRO A 49 21.87 33.54 -21.54
C PRO A 49 20.85 33.25 -22.64
N GLU A 50 20.93 33.95 -23.77
CA GLU A 50 19.97 33.80 -24.90
C GLU A 50 20.16 32.48 -25.66
N ALA A 51 21.40 31.98 -25.77
CA ALA A 51 21.68 30.69 -26.40
C ALA A 51 21.29 29.51 -25.50
N LEU A 52 21.36 29.70 -24.17
CA LEU A 52 20.84 28.76 -23.18
C LEU A 52 19.32 28.70 -23.18
N ALA A 53 18.64 29.84 -23.32
CA ALA A 53 17.18 29.92 -23.42
C ALA A 53 16.65 29.23 -24.70
N ALA A 54 17.24 29.52 -25.86
CA ALA A 54 16.83 28.89 -27.13
C ALA A 54 17.09 27.37 -27.16
N ARG A 55 18.16 26.92 -26.50
CA ARG A 55 18.45 25.48 -26.36
C ARG A 55 17.54 24.81 -25.33
N ALA A 56 17.15 25.50 -24.25
CA ALA A 56 16.18 25.01 -23.28
C ALA A 56 14.78 24.90 -23.89
N GLU A 57 14.37 25.86 -24.71
CA GLU A 57 13.08 25.86 -25.43
C GLU A 57 13.00 24.70 -26.43
N HIS A 58 14.03 24.51 -27.26
CA HIS A 58 14.10 23.38 -28.21
C HIS A 58 14.27 22.02 -27.52
N HIS A 59 14.93 21.98 -26.36
CA HIS A 59 15.03 20.80 -25.52
C HIS A 59 13.70 20.50 -24.82
N TRP A 60 12.92 21.51 -24.42
CA TRP A 60 11.61 21.36 -23.79
C TRP A 60 10.56 20.89 -24.79
N GLU A 61 10.56 21.42 -26.02
CA GLU A 61 9.69 20.92 -27.09
C GLU A 61 10.00 19.46 -27.48
N ARG A 62 11.28 19.06 -27.41
CA ARG A 62 11.71 17.68 -27.62
C ARG A 62 11.36 16.79 -26.44
N GLU A 63 11.62 17.21 -25.20
CA GLU A 63 11.25 16.49 -23.99
C GLU A 63 9.75 16.48 -23.70
N LEU A 64 8.94 17.28 -24.40
CA LEU A 64 7.47 17.19 -24.39
C LEU A 64 6.93 16.16 -25.40
N ARG A 65 7.62 15.98 -26.53
CA ARG A 65 7.38 14.84 -27.45
C ARG A 65 7.86 13.52 -26.85
N ASP A 66 9.02 13.60 -26.18
CA ASP A 66 9.65 12.55 -25.41
C ASP A 66 9.21 12.56 -23.93
N PHE A 67 8.17 13.35 -23.54
CA PHE A 67 7.46 13.24 -22.23
C PHE A 67 6.60 11.98 -22.21
N GLU A 68 7.10 10.99 -22.91
CA GLU A 68 6.78 9.60 -22.80
C GLU A 68 7.15 9.19 -21.39
N LEU A 69 6.13 8.72 -20.68
CA LEU A 69 6.31 7.49 -19.93
C LEU A 69 6.80 6.44 -20.94
N SER A 70 8.11 6.43 -21.22
CA SER A 70 8.69 5.45 -22.12
C SER A 70 8.41 4.07 -21.52
N GLU A 71 7.96 3.15 -22.37
CA GLU A 71 7.83 1.72 -22.04
C GLU A 71 9.19 1.06 -21.88
N ASP A 72 10.26 1.82 -22.08
CA ASP A 72 11.61 1.36 -22.17
C ASP A 72 12.52 2.30 -21.37
N TRP A 73 13.01 1.76 -20.24
CA TRP A 73 14.24 2.14 -19.51
C TRP A 73 14.03 2.78 -18.12
N ALA A 74 13.40 2.03 -17.21
CA ALA A 74 13.75 2.10 -15.79
C ALA A 74 15.04 1.29 -15.52
N ARG A 75 16.17 1.77 -16.05
CA ARG A 75 17.51 1.28 -15.74
C ARG A 75 18.40 2.46 -15.39
N GLU A 76 18.41 2.84 -14.12
CA GLU A 76 19.60 3.26 -13.37
C GLU A 76 19.21 3.61 -11.93
N SER A 77 20.09 3.22 -11.00
CA SER A 77 19.89 3.16 -9.55
C SER A 77 19.95 4.55 -8.89
N ALA A 78 18.99 4.84 -8.01
CA ALA A 78 18.84 6.10 -7.26
C ALA A 78 19.62 6.16 -5.93
N GLU A 79 20.42 5.16 -5.59
CA GLU A 79 20.86 4.96 -4.19
C GLU A 79 22.28 5.42 -3.87
N ASP A 80 23.10 5.74 -4.88
CA ASP A 80 24.45 6.26 -4.63
C ASP A 80 24.44 7.66 -3.98
N ASP A 81 23.35 8.42 -4.15
CA ASP A 81 23.23 9.79 -3.64
C ASP A 81 22.93 9.84 -2.13
N TRP A 82 22.25 8.84 -1.56
CA TRP A 82 21.93 8.81 -0.12
C TRP A 82 23.15 8.45 0.74
N LEU A 83 23.99 7.53 0.26
CA LEU A 83 25.26 7.17 0.87
C LEU A 83 26.27 8.32 0.84
N ALA A 84 26.33 9.08 -0.26
CA ALA A 84 27.17 10.27 -0.36
C ALA A 84 26.74 11.38 0.62
N GLU A 85 25.44 11.49 0.91
CA GLU A 85 24.86 12.45 1.85
C GLU A 85 25.19 12.08 3.31
N ILE A 86 25.05 10.80 3.68
CA ILE A 86 25.40 10.29 5.02
C ILE A 86 26.92 10.34 5.28
N LEU A 87 27.73 9.94 4.29
CA LEU A 87 29.19 9.98 4.42
C LEU A 87 29.73 11.43 4.40
N GLY A 88 29.00 12.36 3.80
CA GLY A 88 29.26 13.80 3.85
C GLY A 88 29.03 14.38 5.25
N ASP A 89 27.95 13.98 5.92
CA ASP A 89 27.59 14.47 7.26
C ASP A 89 28.46 13.86 8.39
N ILE A 90 29.01 12.66 8.18
CA ILE A 90 29.91 12.00 9.15
C ILE A 90 31.31 12.65 9.18
N LYS A 91 31.72 13.37 8.13
CA LYS A 91 33.09 13.96 8.03
C LYS A 91 33.28 15.32 8.70
N LEU A 92 32.33 15.78 9.51
CA LEU A 92 32.48 17.01 10.30
C LEU A 92 32.25 16.73 11.80
N ASN A 93 33.15 15.96 12.41
CA ASN A 93 33.62 16.13 13.80
C ASN A 93 34.57 14.99 14.18
N ASP A 94 35.77 14.96 13.58
CA ASP A 94 36.85 14.11 14.08
C ASP A 94 37.77 14.94 14.98
N GLY A 95 37.39 14.97 16.26
CA GLY A 95 38.21 15.45 17.37
C GLY A 95 38.52 14.28 18.28
N GLN A 96 39.70 13.69 18.06
CA GLN A 96 40.47 12.78 18.92
C GLN A 96 39.84 12.37 20.27
N ASN A 97 39.57 11.08 20.48
CA ASN A 97 40.24 10.34 21.58
C ASN A 97 39.98 8.82 21.56
N GLU A 98 41.02 8.15 22.03
CA GLU A 98 41.34 6.72 22.16
C GLU A 98 40.21 5.82 22.67
N GLY A 99 40.10 4.63 22.07
CA GLY A 99 39.13 3.59 22.45
C GLY A 99 39.61 2.68 23.60
N PRO A 100 38.70 1.98 24.31
CA PRO A 100 39.09 0.93 25.22
C PRO A 100 38.91 -0.47 24.62
N VAL A 101 39.88 -1.31 24.97
CA VAL A 101 40.03 -2.74 24.68
C VAL A 101 38.93 -3.55 25.39
N PHE A 102 38.30 -4.49 24.67
CA PHE A 102 37.37 -5.46 25.25
C PHE A 102 38.13 -6.66 25.82
N GLU A 103 38.07 -6.85 27.14
CA GLU A 103 38.47 -8.09 27.81
C GLU A 103 37.26 -8.99 28.08
N ASN A 104 37.51 -10.30 27.91
CA ASN A 104 36.56 -11.42 27.99
C ASN A 104 35.79 -11.48 29.32
N MET A 105 34.48 -11.71 29.26
CA MET A 105 33.72 -12.26 30.39
C MET A 105 33.02 -13.57 29.98
N SER A 106 33.42 -14.62 30.69
CA SER A 106 32.92 -15.99 30.65
C SER A 106 31.47 -16.11 31.12
N ALA A 107 30.78 -17.10 30.56
CA ALA A 107 29.42 -17.51 30.90
C ALA A 107 29.31 -18.01 32.35
N ASP A 108 28.29 -17.52 33.06
CA ASP A 108 27.82 -18.10 34.31
C ASP A 108 26.34 -18.48 34.13
N THR A 109 26.06 -19.77 34.08
CA THR A 109 24.74 -20.39 33.89
C THR A 109 24.21 -20.85 35.23
N SER A 110 23.32 -20.08 35.87
CA SER A 110 22.29 -20.60 36.81
C SER A 110 21.42 -19.50 37.43
N SER A 111 20.52 -18.93 36.64
CA SER A 111 19.19 -18.57 37.14
C SER A 111 18.26 -18.52 35.94
N SER A 112 17.08 -19.14 36.03
CA SER A 112 16.02 -18.98 35.04
C SER A 112 15.50 -17.54 35.11
N ASN A 113 16.29 -16.60 34.59
CA ASN A 113 15.96 -15.19 34.64
C ASN A 113 14.88 -14.92 33.60
N ARG A 114 13.62 -15.11 34.01
CA ARG A 114 12.42 -14.86 33.17
C ARG A 114 12.37 -13.45 32.60
N GLN A 115 13.19 -12.53 33.10
CA GLN A 115 13.24 -11.14 32.65
C GLN A 115 13.60 -10.99 31.16
N TRP A 116 14.46 -11.87 30.64
CA TRP A 116 14.99 -11.80 29.26
C TRP A 116 14.54 -12.95 28.36
N ALA A 117 13.58 -13.77 28.81
CA ALA A 117 13.00 -14.82 27.97
C ALA A 117 12.34 -14.19 26.71
N PRO A 118 12.54 -14.76 25.50
CA PRO A 118 13.12 -16.08 25.20
C PRO A 118 14.65 -16.15 25.11
N TYR A 119 15.38 -15.05 25.27
CA TYR A 119 16.84 -15.04 25.20
C TYR A 119 17.46 -15.46 26.54
N ASP A 120 18.52 -16.26 26.46
CA ASP A 120 19.23 -16.74 27.65
C ASP A 120 19.92 -15.60 28.43
N SER A 121 20.19 -14.47 27.78
CA SER A 121 20.80 -13.31 28.40
C SER A 121 20.53 -12.02 27.63
N ARG A 122 20.73 -10.88 28.30
CA ARG A 122 20.76 -9.54 27.68
C ARG A 122 21.74 -9.47 26.49
N THR A 123 22.89 -10.14 26.58
CA THR A 123 23.90 -10.11 25.52
C THR A 123 23.41 -10.80 24.25
N MET A 124 22.74 -11.95 24.37
CA MET A 124 22.15 -12.63 23.21
C MET A 124 21.05 -11.81 22.57
N PHE A 125 20.20 -11.18 23.37
CA PHE A 125 19.21 -10.24 22.85
C PHE A 125 19.86 -9.05 22.12
N LEU A 126 20.95 -8.49 22.65
CA LEU A 126 21.69 -7.38 22.01
C LEU A 126 22.33 -7.75 20.68
N LEU A 127 22.92 -8.94 20.60
CA LEU A 127 23.54 -9.44 19.37
C LEU A 127 22.49 -9.74 18.31
N ASP A 128 21.34 -10.30 18.72
CA ASP A 128 20.20 -10.52 17.83
C ASP A 128 19.58 -9.19 17.36
N LEU A 129 19.41 -8.22 18.27
CA LEU A 129 18.92 -6.88 17.96
C LEU A 129 19.81 -6.13 16.96
N LEU A 130 21.13 -6.28 17.07
CA LEU A 130 22.08 -5.63 16.15
C LEU A 130 22.21 -6.36 14.80
N GLY A 131 21.90 -7.66 14.75
CA GLY A 131 21.99 -8.48 13.55
C GLY A 131 20.73 -8.54 12.69
N ASN A 132 19.54 -8.29 13.28
CA ASN A 132 18.25 -8.68 12.70
C ASN A 132 17.17 -7.57 12.75
N LEU A 133 17.45 -6.33 12.36
CA LEU A 133 16.40 -5.31 12.15
C LEU A 133 15.81 -5.34 10.72
N PRO A 134 14.55 -4.96 10.46
CA PRO A 134 13.23 -5.56 10.80
C PRO A 134 12.44 -6.01 9.52
N ARG A 135 11.50 -6.98 9.58
CA ARG A 135 10.03 -6.97 9.98
C ARG A 135 9.50 -8.40 10.19
N LEU A 136 8.24 -8.73 10.76
CA LEU A 136 7.36 -10.03 10.84
C LEU A 136 7.23 -11.25 11.81
N PRO A 137 6.44 -11.36 12.93
CA PRO A 137 4.96 -11.51 12.86
C PRO A 137 4.09 -10.50 13.66
N VAL A 138 2.76 -10.73 13.66
CA VAL A 138 1.68 -9.83 14.13
C VAL A 138 1.87 -9.41 15.59
N SER A 139 1.97 -8.10 15.85
CA SER A 139 2.12 -7.53 17.20
C SER A 139 0.79 -7.41 17.94
N ASP A 140 0.80 -7.21 19.26
CA ASP A 140 -0.43 -6.91 20.03
C ASP A 140 -1.15 -5.67 19.49
N SER A 141 -0.41 -4.59 19.22
CA SER A 141 -0.97 -3.39 18.59
C SER A 141 -1.60 -3.68 17.22
N LEU A 142 -0.99 -4.58 16.43
CA LEU A 142 -1.53 -4.98 15.13
C LEU A 142 -2.78 -5.85 15.28
N MET A 143 -2.77 -6.78 16.23
CA MET A 143 -3.90 -7.62 16.58
C MET A 143 -5.10 -6.79 17.06
N ARG A 144 -4.86 -5.75 17.85
CA ARG A 144 -5.89 -4.79 18.31
C ARG A 144 -6.58 -4.10 17.14
N VAL A 145 -5.78 -3.67 16.18
CA VAL A 145 -6.27 -2.97 14.99
C VAL A 145 -6.99 -3.93 14.05
N PHE A 146 -6.47 -5.15 13.85
CA PHE A 146 -7.19 -6.19 13.13
C PHE A 146 -8.55 -6.46 13.76
N LEU A 147 -8.61 -6.78 15.06
CA LEU A 147 -9.90 -7.07 15.72
C LEU A 147 -10.90 -5.90 15.69
N TRP A 148 -10.41 -4.66 15.56
CA TRP A 148 -11.24 -3.48 15.37
C TRP A 148 -11.78 -3.37 13.93
N ILE A 149 -10.96 -3.65 12.91
CA ILE A 149 -11.28 -3.44 11.48
C ILE A 149 -11.89 -4.64 10.80
N LEU A 150 -11.70 -5.83 11.39
CA LEU A 150 -12.39 -7.07 11.02
C LEU A 150 -13.91 -7.01 11.26
N LYS A 151 -14.45 -5.83 11.52
CA LYS A 151 -15.86 -5.52 11.64
C LYS A 151 -16.16 -4.46 10.59
N GLU A 152 -16.87 -4.85 9.53
CA GLU A 152 -17.17 -4.01 8.36
C GLU A 152 -17.83 -2.71 8.82
N THR A 153 -17.11 -1.60 8.86
CA THR A 153 -17.69 -0.37 9.42
C THR A 153 -18.43 0.38 8.31
N GLU A 154 -19.70 0.71 8.52
CA GLU A 154 -20.37 1.70 7.70
C GLU A 154 -19.71 3.07 7.89
N PRO A 155 -19.56 3.85 6.82
CA PRO A 155 -19.00 5.18 6.96
C PRO A 155 -19.94 6.05 7.79
N ASP A 156 -19.63 6.27 9.07
CA ASP A 156 -20.21 7.32 9.92
C ASP A 156 -19.68 8.73 9.48
N GLY A 157 -19.34 8.91 8.19
CA GLY A 157 -18.54 10.01 7.65
C GLY A 157 -18.17 9.84 6.16
N PRO A 158 -17.07 10.45 5.66
CA PRO A 158 -16.62 10.24 4.29
C PRO A 158 -16.13 8.81 4.04
N VAL A 159 -16.18 8.39 2.77
CA VAL A 159 -15.55 7.15 2.30
C VAL A 159 -14.04 7.35 2.29
N SER A 160 -13.33 6.74 3.24
CA SER A 160 -11.87 6.88 3.40
C SER A 160 -11.08 5.56 3.40
N GLU A 161 -11.75 4.43 3.55
CA GLU A 161 -11.14 3.10 3.74
C GLU A 161 -11.70 2.12 2.71
N ILE A 162 -10.92 1.08 2.37
CA ILE A 162 -11.30 0.17 1.27
C ILE A 162 -12.58 -0.62 1.54
N TRP A 163 -12.86 -0.92 2.82
CA TRP A 163 -14.04 -1.67 3.23
C TRP A 163 -15.33 -0.84 3.16
N HIS A 164 -15.22 0.46 2.89
CA HIS A 164 -16.37 1.30 2.55
C HIS A 164 -16.77 1.16 1.06
N GLY A 165 -15.92 0.57 0.22
CA GLY A 165 -16.19 0.35 -1.20
C GLY A 165 -17.20 -0.77 -1.47
N LEU A 166 -17.78 -0.76 -2.67
CA LEU A 166 -18.83 -1.71 -3.07
C LEU A 166 -18.37 -3.16 -3.00
N LYS A 167 -17.09 -3.42 -3.28
CA LYS A 167 -16.52 -4.77 -3.23
C LYS A 167 -16.85 -5.45 -1.91
N TRP A 168 -16.42 -4.89 -0.78
CA TRP A 168 -16.67 -5.49 0.54
C TRP A 168 -18.13 -5.37 0.96
N ARG A 169 -18.76 -4.23 0.64
CA ARG A 169 -20.12 -3.91 1.10
C ARG A 169 -21.23 -4.67 0.41
N GLN A 170 -21.01 -5.16 -0.82
CA GLN A 170 -22.07 -5.71 -1.65
C GLN A 170 -21.62 -6.96 -2.41
N GLU A 171 -20.41 -6.98 -2.97
CA GLU A 171 -20.03 -7.98 -3.97
C GLU A 171 -19.33 -9.22 -3.40
N MET A 172 -18.59 -9.08 -2.30
CA MET A 172 -17.87 -10.20 -1.71
C MET A 172 -18.81 -11.28 -1.18
N ASP A 173 -18.41 -12.53 -1.43
CA ASP A 173 -19.07 -13.72 -0.89
C ASP A 173 -19.18 -13.59 0.65
N PRO A 174 -20.40 -13.64 1.22
CA PRO A 174 -20.61 -13.62 2.67
C PRO A 174 -19.79 -14.67 3.43
N ASP A 175 -19.50 -15.84 2.84
CA ASP A 175 -18.70 -16.88 3.48
C ASP A 175 -17.22 -16.47 3.64
N ALA A 176 -16.75 -15.55 2.78
CA ALA A 176 -15.41 -14.96 2.85
C ALA A 176 -15.34 -13.77 3.80
N LEU A 177 -16.47 -13.15 4.19
CA LEU A 177 -16.54 -12.00 5.09
C LEU A 177 -16.40 -12.42 6.58
N SER A 178 -16.82 -11.54 7.48
CA SER A 178 -16.80 -11.75 8.93
C SER A 178 -17.66 -12.97 9.31
N PRO A 179 -17.09 -14.09 9.79
CA PRO A 179 -17.84 -15.34 9.90
C PRO A 179 -18.79 -15.40 11.08
N MET A 180 -18.54 -14.58 12.11
CA MET A 180 -19.30 -14.59 13.36
C MET A 180 -19.14 -13.30 14.14
N TRP A 181 -20.09 -13.04 15.03
CA TRP A 181 -19.96 -12.11 16.13
C TRP A 181 -19.71 -12.86 17.44
N ASP A 182 -18.66 -12.47 18.17
CA ASP A 182 -18.39 -12.94 19.54
C ASP A 182 -19.09 -12.03 20.55
N ALA A 183 -20.14 -12.55 21.18
CA ALA A 183 -20.89 -11.86 22.24
C ALA A 183 -20.22 -12.01 23.63
N GLY A 184 -19.08 -12.71 23.70
CA GLY A 184 -18.38 -13.03 24.93
C GLY A 184 -18.95 -14.26 25.65
N SER A 185 -18.26 -14.71 26.69
CA SER A 185 -18.62 -15.90 27.49
C SER A 185 -18.80 -17.19 26.68
N GLY A 186 -18.15 -17.29 25.51
CA GLY A 186 -18.25 -18.44 24.60
C GLY A 186 -19.51 -18.48 23.74
N ARG A 187 -20.31 -17.40 23.72
CA ARG A 187 -21.48 -17.28 22.86
C ARG A 187 -21.10 -16.63 21.53
N HIS A 188 -21.16 -17.41 20.47
CA HIS A 188 -20.88 -16.96 19.11
C HIS A 188 -22.13 -17.04 18.25
N TYR A 189 -22.33 -16.04 17.40
CA TYR A 189 -23.40 -16.00 16.41
C TYR A 189 -22.76 -16.05 15.02
N TYR A 190 -22.89 -17.17 14.32
CA TYR A 190 -22.33 -17.35 12.98
C TYR A 190 -23.27 -16.80 11.91
N VAL A 191 -22.70 -16.34 10.79
CA VAL A 191 -23.49 -16.10 9.57
C VAL A 191 -24.12 -17.41 9.09
N ASN A 192 -25.23 -17.34 8.35
CA ASN A 192 -25.95 -18.49 7.82
C ASN A 192 -26.38 -19.51 8.90
N GLU A 193 -26.51 -19.09 10.15
CA GLU A 193 -26.91 -19.91 11.30
C GLU A 193 -28.10 -19.26 12.03
N LEU A 194 -29.03 -20.08 12.55
CA LEU A 194 -30.24 -19.58 13.21
C LEU A 194 -29.93 -18.94 14.57
N ALA A 195 -30.55 -17.79 14.86
CA ALA A 195 -30.47 -17.10 16.14
C ALA A 195 -31.84 -16.55 16.58
N GLU A 196 -32.03 -16.36 17.89
CA GLU A 196 -33.27 -15.81 18.47
C GLU A 196 -33.02 -14.39 19.03
N LEU A 197 -33.87 -13.43 18.67
CA LEU A 197 -33.89 -12.09 19.24
C LEU A 197 -34.55 -12.05 20.63
N HIS A 198 -34.31 -10.99 21.39
CA HIS A 198 -34.92 -10.81 22.73
C HIS A 198 -36.45 -10.75 22.72
N ASP A 199 -37.07 -10.43 21.58
CA ASP A 199 -38.53 -10.44 21.40
C ASP A 199 -39.09 -11.82 20.98
N GLY A 200 -38.21 -12.82 20.82
CA GLY A 200 -38.54 -14.19 20.43
C GLY A 200 -38.60 -14.45 18.92
N GLN A 201 -38.31 -13.45 18.09
CA GLN A 201 -38.20 -13.65 16.63
C GLN A 201 -36.95 -14.45 16.27
N LEU A 202 -37.05 -15.27 15.23
CA LEU A 202 -35.94 -16.05 14.70
C LEU A 202 -35.36 -15.37 13.46
N VAL A 203 -34.04 -15.30 13.39
CA VAL A 203 -33.30 -14.66 12.31
C VAL A 203 -32.11 -15.49 11.87
N ILE A 204 -31.65 -15.29 10.64
CA ILE A 204 -30.39 -15.84 10.12
C ILE A 204 -29.51 -14.65 9.73
N PRO A 205 -28.47 -14.31 10.51
CA PRO A 205 -27.50 -13.29 10.14
C PRO A 205 -26.77 -13.70 8.85
N ILE A 206 -26.57 -12.77 7.92
CA ILE A 206 -25.88 -13.02 6.65
C ILE A 206 -24.58 -12.21 6.52
N ARG A 207 -24.51 -11.02 7.13
CA ARG A 207 -23.33 -10.16 7.10
C ARG A 207 -23.25 -9.33 8.37
N TRP A 208 -22.05 -9.17 8.95
CA TRP A 208 -21.81 -8.40 10.16
C TRP A 208 -21.12 -7.08 9.85
N PHE A 209 -21.65 -5.97 10.37
CA PHE A 209 -21.08 -4.63 10.17
C PHE A 209 -21.19 -3.75 11.43
N ILE A 210 -20.45 -2.65 11.49
CA ILE A 210 -20.54 -1.63 12.53
C ILE A 210 -21.27 -0.42 11.96
N ARG A 211 -22.26 0.09 12.70
CA ARG A 211 -22.93 1.36 12.43
C ARG A 211 -22.99 2.13 13.74
N HIS A 212 -22.59 3.40 13.74
CA HIS A 212 -22.53 4.24 14.95
C HIS A 212 -21.78 3.58 16.13
N SER A 213 -20.62 2.96 15.86
CA SER A 213 -19.82 2.22 16.86
C SER A 213 -20.51 1.00 17.51
N GLN A 214 -21.60 0.51 16.95
CA GLN A 214 -22.30 -0.70 17.41
C GLN A 214 -22.36 -1.77 16.32
N VAL A 215 -22.22 -3.03 16.70
CA VAL A 215 -22.29 -4.15 15.77
C VAL A 215 -23.76 -4.41 15.39
N HIS A 216 -24.00 -4.57 14.10
CA HIS A 216 -25.25 -4.92 13.47
C HIS A 216 -25.04 -6.09 12.52
N ALA A 217 -26.13 -6.71 12.09
CA ALA A 217 -26.12 -7.67 11.00
C ALA A 217 -27.23 -7.39 10.01
N ASP A 218 -26.94 -7.58 8.73
CA ASP A 218 -27.97 -7.89 7.74
C ASP A 218 -28.43 -9.32 8.04
N ALA A 219 -29.74 -9.56 8.04
CA ALA A 219 -30.31 -10.85 8.41
C ALA A 219 -31.59 -11.15 7.64
N PHE A 220 -31.91 -12.44 7.50
CA PHE A 220 -33.23 -12.89 7.03
C PHE A 220 -34.13 -13.27 8.20
N LEU A 221 -35.42 -12.93 8.09
CA LEU A 221 -36.42 -13.30 9.07
C LEU A 221 -36.87 -14.75 8.85
N VAL A 222 -36.95 -15.53 9.93
CA VAL A 222 -37.48 -16.90 9.92
C VAL A 222 -38.83 -16.94 10.60
N ILE A 223 -39.83 -17.45 9.88
CA ILE A 223 -41.20 -17.59 10.38
C ILE A 223 -41.49 -19.08 10.55
N VAL A 224 -41.93 -19.45 11.75
CA VAL A 224 -42.39 -20.81 12.06
C VAL A 224 -43.92 -20.80 12.07
N ASN A 225 -44.52 -21.66 11.25
CA ASN A 225 -45.97 -21.76 11.17
C ASN A 225 -46.56 -22.58 12.34
N ALA A 226 -47.90 -22.69 12.39
CA ALA A 226 -48.59 -23.44 13.45
C ALA A 226 -48.28 -24.95 13.47
N GLU A 227 -47.82 -25.52 12.35
CA GLU A 227 -47.38 -26.91 12.24
C GLU A 227 -45.90 -27.12 12.62
N GLY A 228 -45.17 -26.05 12.95
CA GLY A 228 -43.74 -26.10 13.27
C GLY A 228 -42.81 -26.09 12.05
N ILE A 229 -43.31 -25.73 10.87
CA ILE A 229 -42.51 -25.62 9.64
C ILE A 229 -41.87 -24.23 9.56
N ALA A 230 -40.54 -24.17 9.38
CA ALA A 230 -39.79 -22.93 9.26
C ALA A 230 -39.65 -22.50 7.79
N SER A 231 -39.98 -21.23 7.51
CA SER A 231 -39.79 -20.56 6.22
C SER A 231 -38.84 -19.38 6.38
N VAL A 232 -37.88 -19.22 5.47
CA VAL A 232 -36.96 -18.08 5.43
C VAL A 232 -37.50 -17.02 4.48
N ARG A 233 -37.62 -15.77 4.92
CA ARG A 233 -37.92 -14.62 4.04
C ARG A 233 -36.61 -14.04 3.52
N ASP A 234 -36.09 -14.62 2.45
CA ASP A 234 -34.82 -14.23 1.81
C ASP A 234 -34.98 -13.22 0.65
N SER A 235 -36.21 -12.73 0.41
CA SER A 235 -36.48 -11.67 -0.57
C SER A 235 -36.19 -10.26 -0.05
N GLU A 236 -36.10 -10.07 1.27
CA GLU A 236 -35.84 -8.80 1.92
C GLU A 236 -34.88 -8.99 3.11
N GLU A 237 -33.87 -8.13 3.21
CA GLU A 237 -32.93 -8.10 4.32
C GLU A 237 -33.44 -7.16 5.42
N ILE A 238 -33.34 -7.60 6.68
CA ILE A 238 -33.58 -6.76 7.85
C ILE A 238 -32.26 -6.45 8.55
N ILE A 239 -32.18 -5.28 9.19
CA ILE A 239 -31.02 -4.91 9.99
C ILE A 239 -31.33 -5.20 11.46
N VAL A 240 -30.47 -5.99 12.09
CA VAL A 240 -30.57 -6.39 13.49
C VAL A 240 -29.38 -5.84 14.26
N ALA A 241 -29.61 -5.20 15.41
CA ALA A 241 -28.50 -4.85 16.29
C ALA A 241 -27.99 -6.11 17.00
N ALA A 242 -26.68 -6.30 17.07
CA ALA A 242 -26.10 -7.50 17.68
C ALA A 242 -26.53 -7.68 19.15
N ASN A 243 -26.73 -6.56 19.86
CA ASN A 243 -27.20 -6.55 21.25
C ASN A 243 -28.66 -7.01 21.41
N ASP A 244 -29.43 -7.10 20.33
CA ASP A 244 -30.81 -7.61 20.36
C ASP A 244 -30.87 -9.15 20.32
N LEU A 245 -29.74 -9.81 20.05
CA LEU A 245 -29.63 -11.27 19.98
C LEU A 245 -29.56 -11.90 21.37
N SER A 246 -30.42 -12.90 21.60
CA SER A 246 -30.61 -13.53 22.90
C SER A 246 -30.02 -14.94 23.01
N LYS A 247 -30.21 -15.79 21.98
CA LYS A 247 -29.72 -17.18 21.93
C LYS A 247 -29.10 -17.49 20.58
N ASN A 248 -27.93 -18.13 20.60
CA ASN A 248 -27.35 -18.70 19.38
C ASN A 248 -27.93 -20.10 19.08
N PHE A 249 -27.59 -20.67 17.93
CA PHE A 249 -28.12 -21.98 17.50
C PHE A 249 -27.96 -23.10 18.52
N LEU A 250 -26.82 -23.14 19.24
CA LEU A 250 -26.54 -24.17 20.24
C LEU A 250 -27.37 -24.02 21.52
N GLU A 251 -27.91 -22.83 21.77
CA GLU A 251 -28.78 -22.51 22.91
C GLU A 251 -30.27 -22.63 22.57
N LEU A 252 -30.63 -22.81 21.29
CA LEU A 252 -32.02 -23.04 20.88
C LEU A 252 -32.47 -24.44 21.33
N ASP A 253 -33.74 -24.55 21.76
CA ASP A 253 -34.33 -25.81 22.23
C ASP A 253 -34.40 -26.85 21.08
N ASP A 254 -34.22 -28.14 21.37
CA ASP A 254 -34.36 -29.27 20.41
C ASP A 254 -35.76 -29.30 19.71
N ARG A 255 -36.71 -28.53 20.25
CA ARG A 255 -38.04 -28.26 19.65
C ARG A 255 -37.99 -27.49 18.33
N LEU A 256 -36.87 -26.81 18.02
CA LEU A 256 -36.56 -26.23 16.71
C LEU A 256 -35.98 -27.25 15.74
N SER A 257 -36.40 -28.53 15.86
CA SER A 257 -36.34 -29.53 14.80
C SER A 257 -37.35 -29.20 13.69
N ALA A 258 -37.37 -27.94 13.24
CA ALA A 258 -38.31 -27.42 12.29
C ALA A 258 -38.09 -28.13 10.95
N ALA A 259 -39.11 -28.83 10.48
CA ALA A 259 -39.17 -29.19 9.07
C ALA A 259 -39.10 -27.87 8.28
N TRP A 260 -38.10 -27.70 7.44
CA TRP A 260 -37.99 -26.53 6.59
C TRP A 260 -39.03 -26.63 5.46
N ASP A 261 -39.55 -25.51 4.98
CA ASP A 261 -40.35 -25.53 3.75
C ASP A 261 -39.50 -25.94 2.54
N GLU A 262 -40.16 -26.22 1.41
CA GLU A 262 -39.48 -26.70 0.20
C GLU A 262 -38.42 -25.71 -0.31
N HIS A 263 -38.70 -24.41 -0.19
CA HIS A 263 -37.79 -23.34 -0.58
C HIS A 263 -36.52 -23.37 0.27
N ALA A 264 -36.64 -23.32 1.60
CA ALA A 264 -35.49 -23.34 2.51
C ALA A 264 -34.69 -24.66 2.44
N GLN A 265 -35.34 -25.79 2.12
CA GLN A 265 -34.64 -27.05 1.87
C GLN A 265 -33.81 -27.01 0.57
N SER A 266 -34.34 -26.41 -0.49
CA SER A 266 -33.66 -26.27 -1.78
C SER A 266 -32.42 -25.37 -1.68
N TRP A 267 -32.49 -24.31 -0.88
CA TRP A 267 -31.39 -23.40 -0.57
C TRP A 267 -30.42 -23.93 0.51
N GLY A 268 -30.80 -25.00 1.22
CA GLY A 268 -29.90 -25.75 2.09
C GLY A 268 -29.69 -25.16 3.49
N TYR A 269 -30.53 -24.21 3.94
CA TYR A 269 -30.43 -23.60 5.28
C TYR A 269 -30.38 -24.65 6.40
N GLY A 270 -31.23 -25.67 6.36
CA GLY A 270 -31.22 -26.74 7.36
C GLY A 270 -30.05 -27.72 7.30
N LYS A 271 -29.33 -27.82 6.16
CA LYS A 271 -28.22 -28.78 5.99
C LYS A 271 -26.88 -28.25 6.48
N LYS A 272 -26.75 -26.92 6.58
CA LYS A 272 -25.52 -26.23 6.96
C LYS A 272 -25.55 -25.72 8.41
N MET A 273 -26.51 -26.15 9.22
CA MET A 273 -26.63 -25.83 10.65
C MET A 273 -26.37 -27.09 11.50
N PRO A 274 -25.48 -27.07 12.50
CA PRO A 274 -24.64 -25.93 12.91
C PRO A 274 -23.64 -25.54 11.81
N ASN A 275 -23.26 -24.26 11.78
CA ASN A 275 -22.38 -23.72 10.75
C ASN A 275 -21.06 -24.54 10.71
N PRO A 276 -20.60 -25.02 9.54
CA PRO A 276 -19.35 -25.79 9.44
C PRO A 276 -18.13 -25.10 10.04
N LEU A 277 -18.13 -23.76 10.07
CA LEU A 277 -17.08 -22.94 10.66
C LEU A 277 -16.97 -23.13 12.18
N CYS A 278 -18.05 -23.54 12.87
CA CYS A 278 -18.01 -23.89 14.29
C CYS A 278 -16.98 -24.99 14.57
N ASN A 279 -16.87 -25.98 13.67
CA ASN A 279 -15.97 -27.13 13.83
C ASN A 279 -14.50 -26.73 13.71
N ILE A 280 -14.15 -25.86 12.75
CA ILE A 280 -12.76 -25.40 12.57
C ILE A 280 -12.35 -24.34 13.61
N ALA A 281 -13.34 -23.61 14.15
CA ALA A 281 -13.16 -22.63 15.22
C ALA A 281 -12.85 -23.30 16.57
N GLN A 282 -13.36 -24.51 16.82
CA GLN A 282 -13.13 -25.27 18.06
C GLN A 282 -13.47 -24.50 19.34
N GLY A 283 -14.48 -23.64 19.28
CA GLY A 283 -14.90 -22.78 20.39
C GLY A 283 -14.07 -21.51 20.60
N ASP A 284 -13.05 -21.25 19.77
CA ASP A 284 -12.34 -19.96 19.74
C ASP A 284 -13.08 -18.97 18.82
N PRO A 285 -13.01 -17.64 19.06
CA PRO A 285 -13.49 -16.66 18.10
C PRO A 285 -12.77 -16.77 16.76
N LEU A 286 -13.54 -16.81 15.67
CA LEU A 286 -13.05 -16.92 14.30
C LEU A 286 -13.23 -15.60 13.56
N TYR A 287 -12.20 -15.18 12.83
CA TYR A 287 -12.18 -13.96 12.04
C TYR A 287 -11.59 -14.20 10.64
N THR A 288 -11.75 -13.23 9.73
CA THR A 288 -11.22 -13.30 8.36
C THR A 288 -10.25 -12.15 8.08
N SER A 289 -8.96 -12.44 7.98
CA SER A 289 -7.95 -11.47 7.54
C SER A 289 -7.86 -11.40 6.02
N TYR A 290 -7.93 -10.20 5.48
CA TYR A 290 -7.66 -9.89 4.09
C TYR A 290 -6.23 -9.42 3.90
N ILE A 291 -5.60 -9.85 2.80
CA ILE A 291 -4.25 -9.43 2.43
C ILE A 291 -4.19 -8.97 0.98
N ASP A 292 -3.45 -7.90 0.72
CA ASP A 292 -3.06 -7.54 -0.64
C ASP A 292 -1.73 -8.26 -0.95
N TYR A 293 -1.64 -8.88 -2.12
CA TYR A 293 -0.43 -9.56 -2.60
C TYR A 293 0.23 -8.68 -3.66
N PHE A 294 1.51 -8.39 -3.50
CA PHE A 294 2.28 -7.54 -4.41
C PHE A 294 3.51 -8.30 -4.88
N GLY A 295 3.66 -8.41 -6.20
CA GLY A 295 4.85 -8.96 -6.84
C GLY A 295 5.66 -7.87 -7.51
N ASP A 296 6.98 -7.92 -7.40
CA ASP A 296 7.88 -6.97 -8.08
C ASP A 296 9.17 -7.62 -8.55
N ASP A 297 9.75 -7.00 -9.57
CA ASP A 297 10.97 -7.42 -10.21
C ASP A 297 12.16 -6.53 -9.78
N VAL A 298 12.97 -7.09 -8.89
CA VAL A 298 14.04 -6.35 -8.20
C VAL A 298 15.39 -6.77 -8.75
N SER A 299 16.26 -5.80 -9.00
CA SER A 299 17.65 -6.10 -9.39
C SER A 299 18.48 -6.49 -8.19
N GLY A 300 19.35 -7.49 -8.34
CA GLY A 300 20.38 -7.79 -7.35
C GLY A 300 21.66 -6.94 -7.47
N ASN A 301 21.76 -6.07 -8.48
CA ASN A 301 22.94 -5.24 -8.76
C ASN A 301 22.51 -3.77 -9.01
N ARG A 302 23.47 -2.85 -9.16
CA ARG A 302 23.21 -1.45 -9.59
C ARG A 302 22.47 -1.33 -10.94
N SER A 303 22.37 -2.40 -11.74
CA SER A 303 21.62 -2.43 -13.01
C SER A 303 20.65 -3.62 -13.06
N LYS A 304 19.39 -3.37 -13.49
CA LYS A 304 18.32 -4.38 -13.59
C LYS A 304 18.62 -5.57 -14.52
N PHE A 305 19.69 -5.53 -15.30
CA PHE A 305 20.03 -6.60 -16.23
C PHE A 305 20.68 -7.83 -15.58
N TRP A 306 21.39 -7.64 -14.47
CA TRP A 306 22.17 -8.69 -13.84
C TRP A 306 21.56 -9.04 -12.47
N ASN A 307 21.39 -10.33 -12.17
CA ASN A 307 20.82 -10.86 -10.91
C ASN A 307 19.37 -10.44 -10.61
N LYS A 308 18.45 -10.59 -11.58
CA LYS A 308 17.01 -10.37 -11.38
C LYS A 308 16.46 -11.29 -10.29
N HIS A 309 15.68 -10.73 -9.38
CA HIS A 309 14.89 -11.44 -8.37
C HIS A 309 13.43 -11.02 -8.50
N TRP A 310 12.53 -11.99 -8.41
CA TRP A 310 11.10 -11.76 -8.25
C TRP A 310 10.79 -11.84 -6.76
N ASN A 311 10.37 -10.72 -6.19
CA ASN A 311 10.03 -10.59 -4.79
C ASN A 311 8.52 -10.50 -4.63
N ALA A 312 7.99 -11.17 -3.61
CA ALA A 312 6.61 -11.08 -3.24
C ALA A 312 6.46 -10.57 -1.80
N TYR A 313 5.50 -9.67 -1.62
CA TYR A 313 5.18 -9.03 -0.36
C TYR A 313 3.66 -9.08 -0.11
N ILE A 314 3.27 -8.98 1.16
CA ILE A 314 1.88 -8.81 1.55
C ILE A 314 1.70 -7.63 2.49
N THR A 315 0.47 -7.11 2.56
CA THR A 315 0.02 -6.27 3.66
C THR A 315 -1.39 -6.67 4.06
N HIS A 316 -1.71 -6.54 5.34
CA HIS A 316 -3.06 -6.86 5.82
C HIS A 316 -4.00 -5.69 5.55
N ARG A 317 -5.03 -5.95 4.76
CA ARG A 317 -5.94 -4.93 4.28
C ARG A 317 -6.97 -4.49 5.31
N ASN A 318 -7.13 -5.26 6.39
CA ASN A 318 -7.89 -4.85 7.57
C ASN A 318 -7.13 -3.81 8.42
N LEU A 319 -6.34 -2.91 7.84
CA LEU A 319 -5.65 -1.81 8.55
C LEU A 319 -6.15 -0.47 8.03
N PRO A 320 -6.23 0.59 8.86
CA PRO A 320 -6.57 1.91 8.37
C PRO A 320 -5.47 2.37 7.42
N ARG A 321 -5.83 3.15 6.41
CA ARG A 321 -4.88 3.73 5.44
C ARG A 321 -3.66 4.37 6.11
N LYS A 322 -3.86 5.06 7.24
CA LYS A 322 -2.78 5.73 8.01
C LYS A 322 -1.71 4.76 8.54
N MET A 323 -2.07 3.49 8.72
CA MET A 323 -1.15 2.42 9.10
C MET A 323 -0.57 1.72 7.88
N LEU A 324 -1.37 1.49 6.83
CA LEU A 324 -0.89 0.90 5.56
C LEU A 324 0.25 1.70 4.91
N GLN A 325 0.30 3.02 5.14
CA GLN A 325 1.39 3.87 4.68
C GLN A 325 2.71 3.70 5.45
N GLN A 326 2.71 2.94 6.54
CA GLN A 326 3.92 2.68 7.30
C GLN A 326 4.53 1.37 6.84
N GLU A 327 5.79 1.44 6.48
CA GLU A 327 6.70 0.33 6.23
C GLU A 327 6.52 -0.85 7.21
N PHE A 328 6.28 -0.57 8.49
CA PHE A 328 6.02 -1.60 9.51
C PHE A 328 4.94 -2.62 9.11
N HIS A 329 3.97 -2.26 8.26
CA HIS A 329 2.85 -3.13 7.88
C HIS A 329 3.05 -3.87 6.54
N MET A 330 4.27 -3.85 6.01
CA MET A 330 4.64 -4.55 4.77
C MET A 330 5.51 -5.76 5.08
N HIS A 331 5.22 -6.89 4.42
CA HIS A 331 5.60 -8.20 4.91
C HIS A 331 6.18 -9.03 3.78
N PHE A 332 7.45 -9.43 3.90
CA PHE A 332 8.09 -10.25 2.89
C PHE A 332 7.60 -11.69 2.99
N ILE A 333 7.36 -12.33 1.85
CA ILE A 333 6.92 -13.73 1.82
C ILE A 333 7.86 -14.63 1.00
N LEU A 334 8.29 -14.21 -0.18
CA LEU A 334 9.01 -15.06 -1.12
C LEU A 334 9.99 -14.22 -1.95
N THR A 335 11.11 -14.84 -2.33
CA THR A 335 12.03 -14.30 -3.34
C THR A 335 12.60 -15.44 -4.17
N SER A 336 12.76 -15.23 -5.47
CA SER A 336 13.45 -16.19 -6.33
C SER A 336 14.08 -15.51 -7.54
N PRO A 337 15.29 -15.92 -7.98
CA PRO A 337 15.85 -15.56 -9.28
C PRO A 337 15.34 -16.48 -10.40
N HIS A 338 14.45 -17.42 -10.11
CA HIS A 338 14.01 -18.46 -11.05
C HIS A 338 12.49 -18.58 -11.14
N ALA A 339 11.79 -18.53 -10.00
CA ALA A 339 10.35 -18.60 -9.98
C ALA A 339 9.74 -17.22 -10.22
N SER A 340 8.91 -17.10 -11.25
CA SER A 340 8.08 -15.93 -11.54
C SER A 340 7.10 -15.62 -10.39
N ILE A 341 6.52 -14.43 -10.38
CA ILE A 341 5.49 -14.04 -9.41
C ILE A 341 4.29 -14.99 -9.46
N THR A 342 3.89 -15.43 -10.65
CA THR A 342 2.78 -16.37 -10.84
C THR A 342 3.08 -17.76 -10.26
N GLU A 343 4.31 -18.27 -10.43
CA GLU A 343 4.73 -19.53 -9.81
C GLU A 343 4.80 -19.42 -8.28
N GLN A 344 5.35 -18.32 -7.77
CA GLN A 344 5.40 -18.01 -6.34
C GLN A 344 3.99 -17.91 -5.74
N PHE A 345 3.04 -17.30 -6.46
CA PHE A 345 1.65 -17.19 -6.04
C PHE A 345 0.99 -18.57 -5.86
N GLY A 346 1.39 -19.59 -6.63
CA GLY A 346 0.90 -20.96 -6.45
C GLY A 346 1.17 -21.53 -5.05
N LYS A 347 2.37 -21.31 -4.51
CA LYS A 347 2.72 -21.74 -3.14
C LYS A 347 2.10 -20.88 -2.06
N PHE A 348 1.99 -19.59 -2.31
CA PHE A 348 1.26 -18.69 -1.44
C PHE A 348 -0.23 -19.06 -1.35
N LYS A 349 -0.87 -19.38 -2.48
CA LYS A 349 -2.25 -19.86 -2.56
C LYS A 349 -2.48 -21.10 -1.70
N GLU A 350 -1.62 -22.12 -1.82
CA GLU A 350 -1.69 -23.34 -0.99
C GLU A 350 -1.68 -22.99 0.52
N ALA A 351 -0.81 -22.06 0.93
CA ALA A 351 -0.73 -21.61 2.31
C ALA A 351 -2.01 -20.88 2.75
N VAL A 352 -2.56 -20.00 1.92
CA VAL A 352 -3.81 -19.27 2.22
C VAL A 352 -5.00 -20.22 2.32
N GLU A 353 -5.18 -21.12 1.35
CA GLU A 353 -6.27 -22.11 1.36
C GLU A 353 -6.20 -23.06 2.55
N SER A 354 -4.99 -23.40 3.01
CA SER A 354 -4.81 -24.22 4.21
C SER A 354 -5.45 -23.58 5.45
N THR A 355 -5.52 -22.24 5.51
CA THR A 355 -6.13 -21.52 6.63
C THR A 355 -7.66 -21.65 6.66
N HIS A 356 -8.30 -22.01 5.55
CA HIS A 356 -9.76 -22.18 5.48
C HIS A 356 -10.22 -23.47 6.15
N THR A 357 -9.36 -24.49 6.17
CA THR A 357 -9.62 -25.76 6.86
C THR A 357 -8.94 -25.84 8.22
N LYS A 358 -7.78 -25.20 8.37
CA LYS A 358 -7.04 -25.08 9.63
C LYS A 358 -6.69 -23.60 9.90
N PRO A 359 -7.64 -22.83 10.47
CA PRO A 359 -7.43 -21.43 10.79
C PRO A 359 -6.17 -21.18 11.62
N VAL A 360 -5.50 -20.07 11.36
CA VAL A 360 -4.30 -19.64 12.08
C VAL A 360 -4.71 -19.25 13.50
N GLN A 361 -4.27 -20.04 14.47
CA GLN A 361 -4.50 -19.75 15.88
C GLN A 361 -3.47 -18.74 16.39
N VAL A 362 -3.94 -17.71 17.09
CA VAL A 362 -3.10 -16.68 17.71
C VAL A 362 -3.71 -16.23 19.04
N ARG A 363 -2.94 -15.48 19.84
CA ARG A 363 -3.40 -14.92 21.11
C ARG A 363 -3.79 -13.45 20.94
N ASN A 364 -5.00 -13.10 21.35
CA ASN A 364 -5.44 -11.72 21.46
C ASN A 364 -4.64 -11.02 22.56
N GLY A 365 -3.89 -9.98 22.23
CA GLY A 365 -3.04 -9.31 23.22
C GLY A 365 -3.78 -8.32 24.16
N LEU A 366 -5.08 -8.05 23.94
CA LEU A 366 -5.91 -7.27 24.87
C LEU A 366 -6.36 -8.08 26.09
N ASN A 367 -7.05 -9.18 25.82
CA ASN A 367 -7.71 -9.99 26.84
C ASN A 367 -7.01 -11.34 27.06
N GLY A 368 -5.95 -11.62 26.28
CA GLY A 368 -5.25 -12.89 26.35
C GLY A 368 -6.11 -14.06 25.91
N GLN A 369 -7.16 -13.89 25.11
CA GLN A 369 -7.99 -15.00 24.61
C GLN A 369 -7.35 -15.64 23.37
N THR A 370 -7.55 -16.94 23.17
CA THR A 370 -7.19 -17.58 21.90
C THR A 370 -8.19 -17.15 20.84
N VAL A 371 -7.71 -16.78 19.66
CA VAL A 371 -8.53 -16.43 18.51
C VAL A 371 -7.98 -17.11 17.26
N ARG A 372 -8.79 -17.22 16.21
CA ARG A 372 -8.44 -17.89 14.96
C ARG A 372 -8.73 -17.01 13.76
N PHE A 373 -7.87 -17.11 12.74
CA PHE A 373 -8.00 -16.34 11.51
C PHE A 373 -7.99 -17.24 10.28
N ARG A 374 -8.94 -17.02 9.38
CA ARG A 374 -8.83 -17.42 7.98
C ARG A 374 -8.18 -16.27 7.21
N VAL A 375 -7.40 -16.59 6.18
CA VAL A 375 -6.75 -15.60 5.33
C VAL A 375 -7.39 -15.62 3.96
N TYR A 376 -7.66 -14.46 3.38
CA TYR A 376 -8.17 -14.30 2.02
C TYR A 376 -7.37 -13.21 1.29
N VAL A 377 -7.23 -13.35 -0.02
CA VAL A 377 -6.60 -12.31 -0.84
C VAL A 377 -7.64 -11.27 -1.19
N ASN A 378 -7.34 -10.00 -0.93
CA ASN A 378 -8.19 -8.89 -1.29
C ASN A 378 -7.83 -8.38 -2.68
N ALA A 379 -6.63 -7.85 -2.89
CA ALA A 379 -6.25 -7.26 -4.17
C ALA A 379 -4.82 -7.64 -4.57
N GLU A 380 -4.53 -7.44 -5.86
CA GLU A 380 -3.19 -7.50 -6.44
C GLU A 380 -2.81 -6.08 -6.92
N PRO A 381 -2.41 -5.17 -5.99
CA PRO A 381 -1.81 -3.92 -6.41
C PRO A 381 -0.44 -4.26 -7.01
N SER A 382 -0.13 -3.72 -8.18
CA SER A 382 1.14 -3.96 -8.87
C SER A 382 1.42 -2.84 -9.86
N ASP A 383 2.63 -2.79 -10.40
CA ASP A 383 2.92 -1.90 -11.54
C ASP A 383 2.27 -2.39 -12.84
N ASN A 384 2.05 -1.47 -13.79
CA ASN A 384 1.29 -1.82 -15.00
C ASN A 384 1.90 -2.99 -15.80
N PRO A 385 3.25 -3.10 -15.94
CA PRO A 385 3.87 -4.30 -16.50
C PRO A 385 3.52 -5.58 -15.73
N MET A 386 3.66 -5.59 -14.40
CA MET A 386 3.35 -6.76 -13.57
C MET A 386 1.85 -7.09 -13.63
N GLN A 387 0.97 -6.10 -13.57
CA GLN A 387 -0.48 -6.28 -13.74
C GLN A 387 -0.83 -6.89 -15.09
N SER A 388 -0.18 -6.45 -16.17
CA SER A 388 -0.35 -7.05 -17.49
C SER A 388 0.11 -8.52 -17.52
N GLU A 389 1.19 -8.85 -16.82
CA GLU A 389 1.70 -10.23 -16.73
C GLU A 389 0.76 -11.12 -15.92
N THR A 390 0.37 -10.70 -14.71
CA THR A 390 -0.49 -11.47 -13.80
C THR A 390 -1.89 -11.65 -14.38
N SER A 391 -2.41 -10.65 -15.08
CA SER A 391 -3.75 -10.69 -15.70
C SER A 391 -3.82 -11.52 -16.99
N ALA A 392 -2.77 -12.26 -17.35
CA ALA A 392 -2.69 -13.01 -18.60
C ALA A 392 -2.88 -12.13 -19.86
N HIS A 393 -2.44 -10.87 -19.83
CA HIS A 393 -2.55 -9.96 -20.96
C HIS A 393 -1.30 -10.03 -21.86
N ILE A 394 -1.51 -9.99 -23.17
CA ILE A 394 -0.45 -10.13 -24.19
C ILE A 394 0.50 -8.92 -24.27
N GLY A 395 0.11 -7.78 -23.68
CA GLY A 395 0.84 -6.52 -23.75
C GLY A 395 0.45 -5.66 -24.96
N GLY A 396 1.12 -4.51 -25.13
CA GLY A 396 0.77 -3.51 -26.16
C GLY A 396 0.84 -3.97 -27.61
N GLY A 397 1.42 -5.15 -27.89
CA GLY A 397 1.45 -5.76 -29.23
C GLY A 397 0.19 -6.56 -29.60
N GLY A 398 -0.79 -6.68 -28.70
CA GLY A 398 -2.08 -7.32 -28.95
C GLY A 398 -3.09 -6.42 -29.67
N ASN A 399 -4.13 -7.02 -30.27
CA ASN A 399 -5.26 -6.22 -30.77
C ASN A 399 -6.04 -5.60 -29.62
N LEU A 400 -6.31 -6.37 -28.57
CA LEU A 400 -6.91 -5.84 -27.33
C LEU A 400 -5.74 -5.44 -26.43
N PHE A 401 -5.57 -4.13 -26.25
CA PHE A 401 -4.39 -3.60 -25.56
C PHE A 401 -4.69 -3.24 -24.10
N CYS A 402 -5.96 -3.21 -23.69
CA CYS A 402 -6.36 -3.03 -22.30
C CYS A 402 -6.46 -4.39 -21.59
N HIS A 403 -5.97 -4.49 -20.36
CA HIS A 403 -6.08 -5.70 -19.56
C HIS A 403 -7.36 -5.76 -18.70
N LYS A 404 -8.14 -4.65 -18.61
CA LYS A 404 -9.40 -4.58 -17.84
C LYS A 404 -10.66 -4.72 -18.70
N CYS A 405 -10.58 -4.43 -19.99
CA CYS A 405 -11.70 -4.53 -20.92
C CYS A 405 -11.27 -4.96 -22.31
N ASP A 406 -12.25 -5.22 -23.17
CA ASP A 406 -12.06 -5.60 -24.58
C ASP A 406 -11.74 -4.42 -25.52
N THR A 407 -11.41 -3.24 -25.00
CA THR A 407 -11.05 -2.08 -25.83
C THR A 407 -9.77 -2.35 -26.64
N GLY A 408 -9.85 -2.02 -27.92
CA GLY A 408 -8.74 -2.14 -28.87
C GLY A 408 -9.23 -2.46 -30.27
N GLY A 409 -8.45 -3.25 -30.98
CA GLY A 409 -8.67 -3.70 -32.35
C GLY A 409 -7.38 -3.67 -33.15
N THR A 410 -7.48 -4.01 -34.43
CA THR A 410 -6.38 -3.77 -35.38
C THR A 410 -6.04 -2.28 -35.41
N ASP A 411 -4.79 -1.92 -35.74
CA ASP A 411 -4.40 -0.52 -35.85
C ASP A 411 -5.32 0.26 -36.80
N LYS A 412 -5.69 -0.35 -37.94
CA LYS A 412 -6.67 0.21 -38.88
C LYS A 412 -8.04 0.50 -38.26
N HIS A 413 -8.47 -0.30 -37.30
CA HIS A 413 -9.72 -0.04 -36.58
C HIS A 413 -9.56 1.10 -35.59
N LYS A 414 -8.49 1.10 -34.78
CA LYS A 414 -8.20 2.18 -33.83
C LYS A 414 -7.99 3.54 -34.52
N GLU A 415 -7.54 3.54 -35.77
CA GLU A 415 -7.40 4.73 -36.62
C GLU A 415 -8.70 5.14 -37.35
N SER A 416 -9.77 4.36 -37.25
CA SER A 416 -11.09 4.73 -37.79
C SER A 416 -11.88 5.57 -36.79
N ASP A 417 -12.76 6.47 -37.26
CA ASP A 417 -13.54 7.36 -36.39
C ASP A 417 -14.22 6.61 -35.22
N CYS A 418 -14.90 5.50 -35.51
CA CYS A 418 -15.60 4.72 -34.49
C CYS A 418 -14.66 3.97 -33.53
N GLY A 419 -13.52 3.49 -34.03
CA GLY A 419 -12.54 2.78 -33.20
C GLY A 419 -11.63 3.71 -32.42
N PHE A 420 -11.47 4.97 -32.84
CA PHE A 420 -10.79 6.00 -32.08
C PHE A 420 -11.69 6.54 -30.96
N GLU A 421 -12.96 6.84 -31.27
CA GLU A 421 -13.96 7.29 -30.28
C GLU A 421 -14.18 6.28 -29.14
N SER A 422 -14.11 4.98 -29.45
CA SER A 422 -14.25 3.93 -28.43
C SER A 422 -13.12 3.93 -27.39
N LEU A 423 -11.95 4.51 -27.69
CA LEU A 423 -10.81 4.53 -26.76
C LEU A 423 -10.99 5.49 -25.58
N PHE A 424 -11.94 6.42 -25.68
CA PHE A 424 -12.25 7.42 -24.65
C PHE A 424 -13.17 6.90 -23.56
N ASN A 425 -13.71 5.69 -23.73
CA ASN A 425 -14.66 5.08 -22.82
C ASN A 425 -14.19 3.66 -22.46
N PRO A 426 -14.53 3.15 -21.27
CA PRO A 426 -14.23 1.77 -20.93
C PRO A 426 -15.03 0.82 -21.85
N GLY A 427 -14.36 -0.21 -22.35
CA GLY A 427 -15.00 -1.28 -23.13
C GLY A 427 -15.78 -2.26 -22.24
N THR A 428 -16.14 -3.41 -22.81
CA THR A 428 -16.76 -4.50 -22.04
C THR A 428 -15.74 -5.04 -21.04
N PRO A 429 -16.03 -5.06 -19.73
CA PRO A 429 -15.10 -5.59 -18.73
C PRO A 429 -14.70 -7.04 -19.02
N CYS A 430 -13.42 -7.34 -18.89
CA CYS A 430 -12.92 -8.72 -18.95
C CYS A 430 -13.49 -9.51 -17.77
N THR A 431 -13.81 -10.79 -17.99
CA THR A 431 -14.22 -11.69 -16.91
C THR A 431 -13.23 -12.84 -16.75
N LYS A 432 -13.12 -13.34 -15.52
CA LYS A 432 -12.35 -14.55 -15.20
C LYS A 432 -12.71 -15.72 -16.11
N ASP A 433 -14.00 -15.94 -16.36
CA ASP A 433 -14.49 -17.05 -17.16
C ASP A 433 -14.06 -16.93 -18.63
N ASP A 434 -14.10 -15.72 -19.21
CA ASP A 434 -13.66 -15.47 -20.58
C ASP A 434 -12.15 -15.72 -20.75
N ILE A 435 -11.34 -15.28 -19.77
CA ILE A 435 -9.89 -15.49 -19.80
C ILE A 435 -9.55 -16.98 -19.65
N VAL A 436 -10.17 -17.67 -18.70
CA VAL A 436 -9.98 -19.12 -18.50
C VAL A 436 -10.41 -19.90 -19.74
N LEU A 437 -11.51 -19.51 -20.38
CA LEU A 437 -11.97 -20.10 -21.63
C LEU A 437 -10.96 -19.87 -22.78
N ALA A 438 -10.44 -18.65 -22.91
CA ALA A 438 -9.43 -18.32 -23.93
C ALA A 438 -8.15 -19.15 -23.73
N LEU A 439 -7.64 -19.25 -22.49
CA LEU A 439 -6.47 -20.09 -22.17
C LEU A 439 -6.74 -21.57 -22.48
N LYS A 440 -7.93 -22.08 -22.14
CA LYS A 440 -8.33 -23.46 -22.45
C LYS A 440 -8.36 -23.72 -23.95
N GLN A 441 -8.87 -22.79 -24.74
CA GLN A 441 -8.86 -22.87 -26.20
C GLN A 441 -7.42 -22.88 -26.76
N GLN A 442 -6.53 -22.06 -26.20
CA GLN A 442 -5.12 -22.02 -26.61
C GLN A 442 -4.40 -23.36 -26.34
N VAL A 443 -4.58 -23.93 -25.13
CA VAL A 443 -3.96 -25.23 -24.76
C VAL A 443 -4.52 -26.37 -25.60
N ASN A 444 -5.84 -26.42 -25.83
CA ASN A 444 -6.43 -27.41 -26.73
C ASN A 444 -5.90 -27.24 -28.18
N THR A 445 -5.74 -26.00 -28.63
CA THR A 445 -5.17 -25.72 -29.95
C THR A 445 -3.71 -26.17 -30.06
N ALA A 446 -2.95 -26.08 -28.97
CA ALA A 446 -1.57 -26.56 -28.87
C ALA A 446 -1.46 -28.08 -29.12
N CYS A 447 -2.51 -28.86 -28.79
CA CYS A 447 -2.56 -30.30 -29.04
C CYS A 447 -2.49 -30.65 -30.55
N HIS A 448 -2.79 -29.71 -31.45
CA HIS A 448 -2.60 -29.89 -32.89
C HIS A 448 -1.14 -29.76 -33.36
N GLY A 449 -0.23 -29.25 -32.51
CA GLY A 449 1.21 -29.11 -32.81
C GLY A 449 1.58 -27.89 -33.67
N VAL A 450 0.62 -27.02 -33.99
CA VAL A 450 0.80 -25.84 -34.86
C VAL A 450 0.84 -24.56 -34.02
N ALA A 451 2.04 -24.01 -33.82
CA ALA A 451 2.23 -22.83 -32.97
C ALA A 451 1.53 -21.56 -33.52
N GLN A 452 1.42 -21.44 -34.85
CA GLN A 452 0.78 -20.26 -35.46
C GLN A 452 -0.69 -20.13 -35.05
N HIS A 453 -1.44 -21.24 -34.99
CA HIS A 453 -2.85 -21.19 -34.58
C HIS A 453 -3.02 -20.68 -33.14
N VAL A 454 -2.08 -21.02 -32.25
CA VAL A 454 -2.08 -20.50 -30.87
C VAL A 454 -1.77 -19.01 -30.86
N LYS A 455 -0.75 -18.56 -31.62
CA LYS A 455 -0.42 -17.14 -31.76
C LYS A 455 -1.59 -16.32 -32.30
N ASP A 456 -2.30 -16.84 -33.31
CA ASP A 456 -3.47 -16.18 -33.89
C ASP A 456 -4.60 -16.01 -32.85
N LEU A 457 -4.82 -17.03 -32.00
CA LEU A 457 -5.77 -16.94 -30.88
C LEU A 457 -5.33 -15.91 -29.83
N GLN A 458 -4.05 -15.89 -29.46
CA GLN A 458 -3.49 -14.93 -28.50
C GLN A 458 -3.67 -13.49 -28.99
N THR A 459 -3.30 -13.20 -30.24
CA THR A 459 -3.46 -11.87 -30.85
C THR A 459 -4.93 -11.47 -30.95
N LYS A 460 -5.82 -12.41 -31.30
CA LYS A 460 -7.26 -12.15 -31.42
C LYS A 460 -7.91 -11.86 -30.07
N THR A 461 -7.56 -12.62 -29.04
CA THR A 461 -8.19 -12.54 -27.71
C THR A 461 -7.52 -11.53 -26.77
N GLY A 462 -6.29 -11.08 -27.09
CA GLY A 462 -5.49 -10.27 -26.15
C GLY A 462 -4.94 -11.06 -24.97
N VAL A 463 -5.24 -12.36 -24.87
CA VAL A 463 -4.89 -13.20 -23.72
C VAL A 463 -3.63 -13.98 -24.03
N LYS A 464 -2.61 -13.82 -23.18
CA LYS A 464 -1.38 -14.62 -23.17
C LYS A 464 -0.79 -14.62 -21.76
N ASP A 465 -0.89 -15.75 -21.09
CA ASP A 465 -0.33 -15.96 -19.75
C ASP A 465 1.06 -16.62 -19.85
N ALA A 466 2.08 -16.03 -19.22
CA ALA A 466 3.44 -16.57 -19.22
C ALA A 466 3.52 -17.96 -18.57
N TYR A 467 2.75 -18.19 -17.50
CA TYR A 467 2.71 -19.47 -16.80
C TYR A 467 2.10 -20.57 -17.68
N THR A 468 0.90 -20.34 -18.23
CA THR A 468 0.23 -21.27 -19.14
C THR A 468 1.00 -21.46 -20.45
N GLN A 469 1.73 -20.42 -20.92
CA GLN A 469 2.55 -20.51 -22.13
C GLN A 469 3.62 -21.61 -22.04
N HIS A 470 4.23 -21.82 -20.87
CA HIS A 470 5.16 -22.93 -20.65
C HIS A 470 4.52 -24.28 -21.00
N TRP A 471 3.29 -24.50 -20.55
CA TRP A 471 2.53 -25.73 -20.81
C TRP A 471 2.06 -25.84 -22.26
N ILE A 472 1.71 -24.71 -22.90
CA ILE A 472 1.41 -24.64 -24.33
C ILE A 472 2.63 -25.11 -25.15
N ASP A 473 3.82 -24.58 -24.85
CA ASP A 473 5.04 -24.93 -25.57
C ASP A 473 5.42 -26.39 -25.35
N ASN A 474 5.29 -26.90 -24.12
CA ASN A 474 5.47 -28.30 -23.81
C ASN A 474 4.49 -29.21 -24.58
N THR A 475 3.22 -28.81 -24.67
CA THR A 475 2.18 -29.55 -25.41
C THR A 475 2.45 -29.56 -26.91
N LEU A 476 2.88 -28.42 -27.48
CA LEU A 476 3.30 -28.32 -28.89
C LEU A 476 4.47 -29.25 -29.18
N GLU A 477 5.46 -29.32 -28.28
CA GLU A 477 6.62 -30.20 -28.42
C GLU A 477 6.23 -31.68 -28.33
N ARG A 478 5.36 -32.05 -27.38
CA ARG A 478 4.84 -33.43 -27.26
C ARG A 478 4.09 -33.84 -28.52
N ALA A 479 3.19 -33.01 -29.04
CA ALA A 479 2.45 -33.28 -30.26
C ALA A 479 3.37 -33.53 -31.46
N ARG A 480 4.40 -32.68 -31.64
CA ARG A 480 5.40 -32.83 -32.70
C ARG A 480 6.25 -34.09 -32.52
N SER A 481 6.65 -34.38 -31.28
CA SER A 481 7.48 -35.53 -30.94
C SER A 481 6.75 -36.85 -31.16
N MET A 482 5.50 -36.97 -30.72
CA MET A 482 4.65 -38.15 -30.94
C MET A 482 4.41 -38.41 -32.44
N LYS A 483 4.21 -37.35 -33.23
CA LYS A 483 4.05 -37.49 -34.68
C LYS A 483 5.36 -37.88 -35.37
N LYS A 484 6.50 -37.39 -34.87
CA LYS A 484 7.83 -37.75 -35.38
C LYS A 484 8.21 -39.20 -35.05
N SER A 485 7.93 -39.66 -33.82
CA SER A 485 8.20 -41.03 -33.38
C SER A 485 7.27 -42.06 -34.02
N SER A 486 6.06 -41.66 -34.43
CA SER A 486 5.08 -42.54 -35.07
C SER A 486 4.41 -41.85 -36.26
N PRO A 487 5.09 -41.75 -37.43
CA PRO A 487 4.58 -41.03 -38.59
C PRO A 487 3.25 -41.58 -39.14
N SER A 488 3.01 -42.88 -38.99
CA SER A 488 1.77 -43.57 -39.41
C SER A 488 0.59 -43.33 -38.47
N ARG A 489 0.81 -42.82 -37.25
CA ARG A 489 -0.27 -42.56 -36.29
C ARG A 489 -1.15 -41.41 -36.78
N LEU A 490 -2.47 -41.59 -36.71
CA LEU A 490 -3.45 -40.56 -37.04
C LEU A 490 -3.25 -39.32 -36.15
N LYS A 491 -3.40 -38.12 -36.74
CA LYS A 491 -3.20 -36.86 -35.99
C LYS A 491 -4.28 -36.72 -34.92
N GLU A 492 -5.48 -37.15 -35.23
CA GLU A 492 -6.67 -37.16 -34.38
C GLU A 492 -6.42 -38.00 -33.12
N SER A 493 -5.83 -39.18 -33.25
CA SER A 493 -5.49 -40.03 -32.09
C SER A 493 -4.42 -39.42 -31.18
N ILE A 494 -3.46 -38.67 -31.73
CA ILE A 494 -2.48 -37.94 -30.92
C ILE A 494 -3.16 -36.77 -30.19
N GLN A 495 -4.05 -36.07 -30.89
CA GLN A 495 -4.81 -34.96 -30.34
C GLN A 495 -5.74 -35.41 -29.21
N GLU A 496 -6.46 -36.52 -29.37
CA GLU A 496 -7.33 -37.10 -28.33
C GLU A 496 -6.53 -37.45 -27.07
N GLU A 497 -5.38 -38.12 -27.22
CA GLU A 497 -4.51 -38.48 -26.09
C GLU A 497 -4.00 -37.23 -25.36
N LEU A 498 -3.54 -36.21 -26.10
CA LEU A 498 -3.06 -34.97 -25.50
C LEU A 498 -4.19 -34.15 -24.87
N THR A 499 -5.37 -34.09 -25.51
CA THR A 499 -6.54 -33.39 -24.97
C THR A 499 -7.01 -34.04 -23.68
N GLN A 500 -6.99 -35.38 -23.60
CA GLN A 500 -7.29 -36.11 -22.37
C GLN A 500 -6.24 -35.78 -21.30
N TRP A 501 -4.95 -35.81 -21.63
CA TRP A 501 -3.89 -35.43 -20.69
C TRP A 501 -4.06 -33.99 -20.17
N VAL A 502 -4.38 -33.03 -21.05
CA VAL A 502 -4.68 -31.64 -20.68
C VAL A 502 -5.87 -31.59 -19.72
N SER A 503 -6.95 -32.31 -20.00
CA SER A 503 -8.13 -32.37 -19.14
C SER A 503 -7.78 -32.90 -17.74
N ASP A 504 -6.99 -33.97 -17.68
CA ASP A 504 -6.59 -34.62 -16.43
C ASP A 504 -5.62 -33.74 -15.60
N ASN A 505 -4.93 -32.79 -16.23
CA ASN A 505 -3.90 -31.95 -15.61
C ASN A 505 -4.26 -30.45 -15.60
N TRP A 506 -5.51 -30.08 -15.88
CA TRP A 506 -5.93 -28.69 -16.09
C TRP A 506 -5.62 -27.78 -14.90
N SER A 507 -5.78 -28.28 -13.66
CA SER A 507 -5.49 -27.54 -12.43
C SER A 507 -4.02 -27.13 -12.28
N THR A 508 -3.11 -27.84 -12.95
CA THR A 508 -1.67 -27.55 -12.96
C THR A 508 -1.27 -26.67 -14.14
N ILE A 509 -2.02 -26.74 -15.23
CA ILE A 509 -1.76 -25.98 -16.46
C ILE A 509 -2.22 -24.52 -16.31
N LEU A 510 -3.37 -24.31 -15.69
CA LEU A 510 -3.95 -22.98 -15.49
C LEU A 510 -3.18 -22.22 -14.42
N THR A 511 -2.91 -20.93 -14.67
CA THR A 511 -2.27 -20.05 -13.69
C THR A 511 -2.99 -20.04 -12.33
N PRO A 512 -2.25 -20.12 -11.20
CA PRO A 512 -2.85 -20.16 -9.88
C PRO A 512 -3.75 -18.96 -9.54
N PHE A 513 -3.52 -17.77 -10.11
CA PHE A 513 -4.35 -16.58 -9.88
C PHE A 513 -5.83 -16.81 -10.24
N TYR A 514 -6.12 -17.51 -11.34
CA TYR A 514 -7.49 -17.81 -11.76
C TYR A 514 -8.12 -19.02 -11.04
N THR A 515 -7.41 -19.62 -10.09
CA THR A 515 -7.93 -20.74 -9.29
C THR A 515 -8.16 -20.40 -7.82
N MET A 516 -7.82 -19.17 -7.41
CA MET A 516 -7.98 -18.71 -6.03
C MET A 516 -9.47 -18.49 -5.67
N PRO A 517 -10.01 -19.15 -4.62
CA PRO A 517 -11.37 -18.90 -4.15
C PRO A 517 -11.51 -17.51 -3.52
N GLY A 518 -12.62 -16.83 -3.81
CA GLY A 518 -12.93 -15.50 -3.26
C GLY A 518 -12.06 -14.37 -3.81
N PHE A 519 -11.29 -14.62 -4.88
CA PHE A 519 -10.44 -13.66 -5.56
C PHE A 519 -10.63 -13.75 -7.08
N ASP A 520 -10.86 -12.60 -7.71
CA ASP A 520 -11.03 -12.44 -9.14
C ASP A 520 -10.11 -11.34 -9.64
N LEU A 521 -8.97 -11.72 -10.21
CA LEU A 521 -7.96 -10.79 -10.71
C LEU A 521 -8.51 -9.77 -11.73
N THR A 522 -9.58 -10.10 -12.47
CA THR A 522 -10.17 -9.15 -13.44
C THR A 522 -10.88 -7.96 -12.77
N LYS A 523 -11.29 -8.13 -11.51
CA LYS A 523 -11.96 -7.11 -10.69
C LYS A 523 -11.06 -6.58 -9.57
N ASP A 524 -10.17 -7.44 -9.08
CA ASP A 524 -9.38 -7.24 -7.86
C ASP A 524 -7.98 -6.65 -8.13
N MET A 525 -7.80 -6.13 -9.34
CA MET A 525 -6.59 -5.47 -9.80
C MET A 525 -6.88 -3.99 -10.09
N PRO A 526 -6.77 -3.12 -9.07
CA PRO A 526 -7.02 -1.70 -9.22
C PRO A 526 -5.93 -1.02 -10.03
N ILE A 527 -6.26 0.08 -10.69
CA ILE A 527 -5.29 0.87 -11.44
C ILE A 527 -4.28 1.52 -10.51
N LYS A 528 -3.01 1.42 -10.92
CA LYS A 528 -1.92 2.11 -10.25
C LYS A 528 -1.94 3.61 -10.58
N ILE A 529 -2.38 4.42 -9.62
CA ILE A 529 -2.39 5.88 -9.76
C ILE A 529 -0.98 6.47 -9.93
N LEU A 530 0.06 5.91 -9.28
CA LEU A 530 1.41 6.48 -9.26
C LEU A 530 2.09 6.49 -10.65
N HIS A 531 1.81 5.49 -11.50
CA HIS A 531 2.41 5.37 -12.83
C HIS A 531 1.50 5.86 -13.96
N THR A 532 0.30 6.30 -13.60
CA THR A 532 -0.71 6.77 -14.54
C THR A 532 -0.84 8.29 -14.45
N ILE A 533 -0.92 8.87 -13.25
CA ILE A 533 -0.96 10.33 -13.04
C ILE A 533 -0.22 10.71 -11.76
N LEU A 534 0.85 11.49 -11.93
CA LEU A 534 1.80 11.86 -10.87
C LEU A 534 1.28 13.05 -10.04
N LEU A 535 1.58 12.96 -8.74
CA LEU A 535 1.10 13.68 -7.55
C LEU A 535 1.17 15.22 -7.47
N GLY A 536 0.67 15.78 -6.33
CA GLY A 536 0.60 17.21 -5.86
C GLY A 536 1.52 17.55 -4.64
N LEU A 537 2.26 18.69 -4.61
CA LEU A 537 2.90 19.37 -3.44
C LEU A 537 3.26 20.85 -3.74
N ALA A 538 3.37 21.63 -2.68
CA ALA A 538 3.66 23.06 -2.66
C ALA A 538 5.12 23.41 -3.01
N THR A 539 5.32 24.52 -3.71
CA THR A 539 6.66 25.09 -4.02
C THR A 539 7.39 25.63 -2.80
N ASP A 540 6.70 25.80 -1.67
CA ASP A 540 7.31 26.05 -0.36
C ASP A 540 7.60 24.72 0.34
N VAL A 541 8.89 24.38 0.43
CA VAL A 541 9.36 23.18 1.14
C VAL A 541 9.28 23.32 2.66
N ASN A 542 9.00 24.51 3.20
CA ASN A 542 8.84 24.70 4.64
C ASN A 542 7.62 23.92 5.15
N GLY A 543 7.88 22.86 5.92
CA GLY A 543 6.85 21.94 6.42
C GLY A 543 6.68 20.68 5.58
N LEU A 544 7.31 20.60 4.40
CA LEU A 544 7.37 19.37 3.61
C LEU A 544 8.63 18.59 4.00
N SER A 545 8.47 17.29 4.29
CA SER A 545 9.60 16.40 4.61
C SER A 545 10.36 15.96 3.35
N ILE A 546 10.61 16.88 2.41
CA ILE A 546 11.33 16.63 1.16
C ILE A 546 12.63 17.46 1.11
N PRO A 547 13.72 16.92 0.55
CA PRO A 547 14.93 17.68 0.25
C PRO A 547 14.63 18.85 -0.69
N ALA A 548 15.53 19.83 -0.72
CA ALA A 548 15.46 20.92 -1.67
C ALA A 548 15.38 20.40 -3.12
N ILE A 549 14.52 21.01 -3.95
CA ILE A 549 14.36 20.64 -5.36
C ILE A 549 15.66 20.95 -6.11
N ARG A 550 16.39 19.90 -6.51
CA ARG A 550 17.65 20.01 -7.26
C ARG A 550 17.37 20.23 -8.74
N ALA A 551 16.88 21.41 -9.11
CA ALA A 551 16.48 21.73 -10.49
C ALA A 551 17.59 21.43 -11.51
N GLY A 552 18.85 21.80 -11.24
CA GLY A 552 19.97 21.51 -12.15
C GLY A 552 20.18 20.03 -12.43
N TYR A 553 19.95 19.16 -11.43
CA TYR A 553 20.01 17.71 -11.60
C TYR A 553 18.85 17.23 -12.49
N ILE A 554 17.62 17.69 -12.21
CA ILE A 554 16.43 17.30 -12.97
C ILE A 554 16.62 17.63 -14.47
N LEU A 555 17.12 18.83 -14.78
CA LEU A 555 17.37 19.24 -16.15
C LEU A 555 18.50 18.42 -16.81
N GLN A 556 19.54 18.05 -16.06
CA GLN A 556 20.68 17.29 -16.57
C GLN A 556 20.32 15.82 -16.86
N TYR A 557 19.46 15.22 -16.03
CA TYR A 557 19.10 13.80 -16.05
C TYR A 557 17.62 13.59 -16.39
N ALA A 558 17.02 14.48 -17.18
CA ALA A 558 15.60 14.50 -17.46
C ALA A 558 15.08 13.20 -18.13
N ASN A 559 15.94 12.50 -18.87
CA ASN A 559 15.64 11.19 -19.48
C ASN A 559 15.84 9.99 -18.54
N SER A 560 16.23 10.24 -17.29
CA SER A 560 16.53 9.21 -16.28
C SER A 560 15.86 9.52 -14.94
N LEU A 561 14.77 10.31 -14.99
CA LEU A 561 14.06 10.71 -13.79
C LEU A 561 13.33 9.52 -13.17
N ILE A 562 13.46 9.41 -11.85
CA ILE A 562 12.76 8.39 -11.07
C ILE A 562 11.39 8.91 -10.61
N GLY A 563 10.51 8.01 -10.17
CA GLY A 563 9.14 8.34 -9.75
C GLY A 563 9.06 9.49 -8.74
N ARG A 564 10.00 9.58 -7.80
CA ARG A 564 10.10 10.69 -6.82
C ARG A 564 10.31 12.06 -7.49
N GLN A 565 11.15 12.12 -8.52
CA GLN A 565 11.46 13.37 -9.24
C GLN A 565 10.30 13.74 -10.16
N LEU A 566 9.75 12.77 -10.87
CA LEU A 566 8.57 12.94 -11.72
C LEU A 566 7.36 13.44 -10.92
N LYS A 567 7.18 12.94 -9.69
CA LYS A 567 6.24 13.47 -8.68
C LYS A 567 6.51 14.95 -8.46
N THR A 568 7.70 15.36 -8.03
CA THR A 568 8.04 16.79 -7.84
C THR A 568 7.77 17.67 -9.06
N ILE A 569 7.99 17.15 -10.27
CA ILE A 569 7.71 17.87 -11.53
C ILE A 569 6.22 18.04 -11.73
N ALA A 570 5.43 16.96 -11.76
CA ALA A 570 3.98 17.02 -11.98
C ALA A 570 3.28 18.02 -11.03
N GLN A 571 3.80 18.14 -9.81
CA GLN A 571 3.34 19.03 -8.76
C GLN A 571 3.53 20.53 -9.06
N THR A 572 4.66 20.86 -9.67
CA THR A 572 5.14 22.25 -9.74
C THR A 572 5.19 22.79 -11.15
N ILE A 573 5.17 21.90 -12.15
CA ILE A 573 5.41 22.22 -13.55
C ILE A 573 4.46 23.29 -14.08
N VAL A 574 3.18 23.25 -13.68
CA VAL A 574 2.19 24.25 -14.10
C VAL A 574 2.58 25.68 -13.73
N PHE A 575 3.33 25.90 -12.66
CA PHE A 575 3.80 27.23 -12.25
C PHE A 575 5.08 27.66 -12.97
N HIS A 576 5.79 26.70 -13.59
CA HIS A 576 7.10 26.93 -14.20
C HIS A 576 7.06 26.94 -15.73
N VAL A 577 6.15 26.19 -16.37
CA VAL A 577 6.05 26.13 -17.84
C VAL A 577 5.15 27.20 -18.44
N ARG A 578 4.45 27.97 -17.61
CA ARG A 578 3.61 29.06 -18.08
C ARG A 578 4.46 30.03 -18.92
N ASP A 579 3.96 30.35 -20.12
CA ASP A 579 4.62 31.20 -21.11
C ASP A 579 5.92 30.61 -21.72
N LEU A 580 6.30 29.36 -21.37
CA LEU A 580 7.42 28.62 -21.95
C LEU A 580 7.00 27.52 -22.92
N VAL A 581 5.71 27.14 -22.90
CA VAL A 581 5.13 26.11 -23.78
C VAL A 581 3.92 26.66 -24.51
N LEU A 582 3.54 26.02 -25.62
CA LEU A 582 2.33 26.38 -26.35
C LEU A 582 1.08 26.27 -25.45
N PRO A 583 0.06 27.11 -25.66
CA PRO A 583 -1.13 27.17 -24.79
C PRO A 583 -1.80 25.81 -24.56
N LEU A 584 -1.84 24.96 -25.58
CA LEU A 584 -2.45 23.62 -25.51
C LEU A 584 -1.69 22.68 -24.55
N TYR A 585 -0.35 22.72 -24.58
CA TYR A 585 0.48 21.95 -23.65
C TYR A 585 0.36 22.47 -22.21
N PHE A 586 0.24 23.79 -22.05
CA PHE A 586 -0.04 24.38 -20.74
C PHE A 586 -1.40 23.92 -20.20
N GLN A 587 -2.44 23.87 -21.05
CA GLN A 587 -3.76 23.35 -20.67
C GLN A 587 -3.70 21.87 -20.29
N LEU A 588 -2.93 21.05 -21.02
CA LEU A 588 -2.70 19.64 -20.65
C LEU A 588 -2.12 19.55 -19.23
N TRP A 589 -1.12 20.35 -18.91
CA TRP A 589 -0.53 20.37 -17.56
C TRP A 589 -1.51 20.80 -16.47
N VAL A 590 -2.40 21.76 -16.76
CA VAL A 590 -3.49 22.15 -15.86
C VAL A 590 -4.46 20.97 -15.66
N ALA A 591 -4.90 20.33 -16.73
CA ALA A 591 -5.86 19.22 -16.67
C ALA A 591 -5.29 18.00 -15.94
N VAL A 592 -4.03 17.64 -16.22
CA VAL A 592 -3.31 16.58 -15.49
C VAL A 592 -3.21 16.95 -14.02
N GLY A 593 -2.89 18.20 -13.67
CA GLY A 593 -2.83 18.64 -12.28
C GLY A 593 -4.18 18.57 -11.55
N GLU A 594 -5.29 18.89 -12.22
CA GLU A 594 -6.63 18.73 -11.66
C GLU A 594 -6.99 17.26 -11.43
N LEU A 595 -6.72 16.38 -12.41
CA LEU A 595 -6.96 14.95 -12.28
C LEU A 595 -6.06 14.32 -11.20
N SER A 596 -4.78 14.70 -11.14
CA SER A 596 -3.86 14.32 -10.05
C SER A 596 -4.43 14.70 -8.69
N ALA A 597 -5.01 15.89 -8.55
CA ALA A 597 -5.58 16.30 -7.27
C ALA A 597 -6.72 15.38 -6.84
N LEU A 598 -7.62 15.01 -7.77
CA LEU A 598 -8.77 14.13 -7.50
C LEU A 598 -8.32 12.72 -7.12
N LEU A 599 -7.44 12.08 -7.90
CA LEU A 599 -6.97 10.70 -7.64
C LEU A 599 -6.25 10.53 -6.29
N TRP A 600 -5.74 11.62 -5.72
CA TRP A 600 -5.05 11.65 -4.44
C TRP A 600 -5.91 12.13 -3.26
N HIS A 601 -7.22 12.28 -3.47
CA HIS A 601 -8.16 12.40 -2.36
C HIS A 601 -8.01 11.21 -1.41
N SER A 602 -8.04 11.50 -0.12
CA SER A 602 -7.98 10.46 0.91
C SER A 602 -9.31 10.18 1.60
N GLU A 603 -10.28 11.06 1.38
CA GLU A 603 -11.62 11.00 1.95
C GLU A 603 -12.60 11.57 0.90
N ILE A 604 -13.67 10.84 0.61
CA ILE A 604 -14.71 11.21 -0.35
C ILE A 604 -16.03 11.43 0.41
N HIS A 605 -16.48 12.68 0.48
CA HIS A 605 -17.70 13.04 1.23
C HIS A 605 -19.00 12.82 0.45
N ASN A 606 -18.95 12.97 -0.88
CA ASN A 606 -20.08 12.77 -1.76
C ASN A 606 -19.56 12.01 -2.98
N MET A 607 -19.90 10.72 -3.06
CA MET A 607 -19.39 9.82 -4.09
C MET A 607 -19.85 10.26 -5.47
N ASP A 608 -21.14 10.54 -5.65
CA ASP A 608 -21.71 10.90 -6.96
C ASP A 608 -21.03 12.15 -7.54
N LYS A 609 -20.96 13.23 -6.76
CA LYS A 609 -20.30 14.48 -7.19
C LYS A 609 -18.83 14.27 -7.49
N TYR A 610 -18.13 13.51 -6.64
CA TYR A 610 -16.71 13.24 -6.83
C TYR A 610 -16.47 12.47 -8.14
N LEU A 611 -17.29 11.48 -8.45
CA LEU A 611 -17.18 10.70 -9.68
C LEU A 611 -17.53 11.54 -10.92
N ASP A 612 -18.52 12.44 -10.83
CA ASP A 612 -18.83 13.36 -11.92
C ASP A 612 -17.66 14.34 -12.18
N ASP A 613 -17.07 14.91 -11.13
CA ASP A 613 -15.89 15.78 -11.23
C ASP A 613 -14.68 15.01 -11.81
N LEU A 614 -14.52 13.72 -11.44
CA LEU A 614 -13.46 12.83 -11.91
C LEU A 614 -13.60 12.51 -13.40
N ASP A 615 -14.79 12.11 -13.85
CA ASP A 615 -15.05 11.79 -15.25
C ASP A 615 -14.76 12.99 -16.16
N ILE A 616 -15.13 14.20 -15.71
CA ILE A 616 -14.81 15.45 -16.42
C ILE A 616 -13.29 15.66 -16.49
N ALA A 617 -12.58 15.44 -15.38
CA ALA A 617 -11.12 15.62 -15.34
C ALA A 617 -10.39 14.61 -16.25
N ILE A 618 -10.86 13.35 -16.29
CA ILE A 618 -10.35 12.32 -17.21
C ILE A 618 -10.62 12.72 -18.65
N ALA A 619 -11.86 13.10 -18.99
CA ALA A 619 -12.23 13.53 -20.34
C ALA A 619 -11.36 14.70 -20.83
N ASN A 620 -11.15 15.72 -19.99
CA ASN A 620 -10.28 16.86 -20.32
C ASN A 620 -8.84 16.43 -20.65
N VAL A 621 -8.27 15.48 -19.89
CA VAL A 621 -6.92 14.96 -20.15
C VAL A 621 -6.89 14.18 -21.46
N LEU A 622 -7.88 13.30 -21.70
CA LEU A 622 -8.00 12.52 -22.93
C LEU A 622 -8.14 13.40 -24.17
N ASP A 623 -9.04 14.40 -24.12
CA ASP A 623 -9.29 15.33 -25.21
C ASP A 623 -8.03 16.16 -25.55
N LEU A 624 -7.32 16.66 -24.53
CA LEU A 624 -6.10 17.42 -24.73
C LEU A 624 -4.96 16.55 -25.30
N PHE A 625 -4.83 15.30 -24.86
CA PHE A 625 -3.88 14.37 -25.49
C PHE A 625 -4.25 14.10 -26.95
N ALA A 626 -5.54 13.92 -27.25
CA ALA A 626 -6.01 13.69 -28.61
C ALA A 626 -5.78 14.90 -29.53
N GLU A 627 -5.92 16.12 -29.01
CA GLU A 627 -5.67 17.34 -29.77
C GLU A 627 -4.16 17.60 -30.00
N ILE A 628 -3.33 17.28 -29.01
CA ILE A 628 -1.86 17.45 -29.09
C ILE A 628 -1.22 16.37 -29.97
N ASP A 629 -1.51 15.11 -29.66
CA ASP A 629 -0.95 13.93 -30.33
C ASP A 629 -1.92 12.74 -30.22
N PRO A 630 -2.82 12.58 -31.20
CA PRO A 630 -3.82 11.50 -31.17
C PRO A 630 -3.18 10.10 -31.22
N SER A 631 -1.92 9.97 -31.65
CA SER A 631 -1.23 8.68 -31.63
C SER A 631 -1.06 8.14 -30.21
N LYS A 632 -0.99 9.02 -29.19
CA LYS A 632 -0.88 8.61 -27.79
C LYS A 632 -2.13 7.87 -27.31
N ILE A 633 -3.33 8.26 -27.75
CA ILE A 633 -4.57 7.56 -27.43
C ILE A 633 -4.55 6.12 -27.97
N VAL A 634 -3.99 5.92 -29.17
CA VAL A 634 -3.94 4.61 -29.85
C VAL A 634 -2.83 3.70 -29.32
N GLN A 635 -1.72 4.28 -28.86
CA GLN A 635 -0.49 3.56 -28.51
C GLN A 635 -0.29 3.38 -27.00
N LYS A 636 -0.81 4.29 -26.17
CA LYS A 636 -0.49 4.31 -24.73
C LYS A 636 -1.67 3.84 -23.88
N ILE A 637 -1.62 2.55 -23.53
CA ILE A 637 -2.58 1.87 -22.65
C ILE A 637 -2.90 2.66 -21.37
N LYS A 638 -1.90 3.30 -20.76
CA LYS A 638 -2.04 4.03 -19.50
C LYS A 638 -3.10 5.12 -19.55
N ILE A 639 -3.22 5.77 -20.70
CA ILE A 639 -4.19 6.84 -20.92
C ILE A 639 -5.60 6.25 -20.89
N HIS A 640 -5.81 5.15 -21.61
CA HIS A 640 -7.09 4.43 -21.60
C HIS A 640 -7.43 3.82 -20.24
N LEU A 641 -6.44 3.34 -19.47
CA LEU A 641 -6.71 2.79 -18.13
C LEU A 641 -7.45 3.76 -17.23
N GLN A 642 -7.19 5.08 -17.32
CA GLN A 642 -7.89 6.08 -16.51
C GLN A 642 -9.41 6.07 -16.70
N THR A 643 -9.92 5.60 -17.83
CA THR A 643 -11.38 5.42 -18.05
C THR A 643 -12.03 4.42 -17.07
N HIS A 644 -11.23 3.59 -16.38
CA HIS A 644 -11.71 2.66 -15.35
C HIS A 644 -11.57 3.21 -13.92
N ASP A 645 -11.02 4.40 -13.69
CA ASP A 645 -10.82 4.95 -12.33
C ASP A 645 -12.16 5.08 -11.59
N ARG A 646 -13.23 5.46 -12.29
CA ARG A 646 -14.60 5.50 -11.75
C ARG A 646 -15.02 4.16 -11.15
N TYR A 647 -14.80 3.07 -11.89
CA TYR A 647 -15.12 1.72 -11.43
C TYR A 647 -14.27 1.35 -10.21
N ASP A 648 -12.96 1.55 -10.28
CA ASP A 648 -12.06 1.19 -9.18
C ASP A 648 -12.36 1.97 -7.90
N ILE A 649 -12.75 3.25 -8.01
CA ILE A 649 -13.11 4.08 -6.84
C ILE A 649 -14.42 3.63 -6.21
N LEU A 650 -15.39 3.21 -7.01
CA LEU A 650 -16.61 2.59 -6.49
C LEU A 650 -16.29 1.30 -5.73
N GLN A 651 -15.38 0.48 -6.26
CA GLN A 651 -15.01 -0.80 -5.65
C GLN A 651 -14.17 -0.66 -4.38
N PHE A 652 -13.22 0.28 -4.37
CA PHE A 652 -12.16 0.35 -3.37
C PHE A 652 -12.15 1.65 -2.56
N GLY A 653 -13.02 2.60 -2.83
CA GLY A 653 -12.94 3.94 -2.27
C GLY A 653 -11.74 4.72 -2.83
N PRO A 654 -11.09 5.60 -2.03
CA PRO A 654 -9.99 6.42 -2.54
C PRO A 654 -8.76 5.58 -2.95
N LEU A 655 -8.33 5.68 -4.21
CA LEU A 655 -7.25 4.86 -4.78
C LEU A 655 -5.88 5.09 -4.13
N VAL A 656 -5.68 6.22 -3.44
CA VAL A 656 -4.47 6.46 -2.64
C VAL A 656 -4.22 5.36 -1.59
N GLY A 657 -5.27 4.68 -1.13
CA GLY A 657 -5.14 3.53 -0.24
C GLY A 657 -4.48 2.30 -0.91
N LEU A 658 -4.40 2.25 -2.24
CA LEU A 658 -3.83 1.16 -3.03
C LEU A 658 -2.48 1.54 -3.66
N SER A 659 -1.88 2.66 -3.25
CA SER A 659 -0.55 3.07 -3.72
C SER A 659 0.52 2.02 -3.42
N THR A 660 1.36 1.73 -4.41
CA THR A 660 2.48 0.77 -4.31
C THR A 660 3.74 1.37 -3.69
N GLU A 661 3.78 2.68 -3.39
CA GLU A 661 4.99 3.39 -2.94
C GLU A 661 5.62 2.73 -1.69
N VAL A 662 4.79 2.22 -0.79
CA VAL A 662 5.24 1.52 0.43
C VAL A 662 5.82 0.14 0.11
N PHE A 663 5.27 -0.56 -0.88
CA PHE A 663 5.83 -1.83 -1.35
C PHE A 663 7.20 -1.60 -2.00
N GLU A 664 7.30 -0.63 -2.90
CA GLU A 664 8.57 -0.26 -3.58
C GLU A 664 9.65 0.19 -2.59
N SER A 665 9.28 0.93 -1.53
CA SER A 665 10.22 1.30 -0.47
C SER A 665 10.84 0.08 0.25
N SER A 666 10.14 -1.06 0.26
CA SER A 666 10.62 -2.29 0.89
C SER A 666 11.70 -3.00 0.07
N ASN A 667 11.92 -2.62 -1.19
CA ASN A 667 13.01 -3.15 -2.01
C ASN A 667 14.39 -2.77 -1.46
N ALA A 668 14.51 -1.62 -0.79
CA ALA A 668 15.76 -1.22 -0.12
C ALA A 668 16.17 -2.24 0.96
N VAL A 669 15.21 -2.76 1.73
CA VAL A 669 15.48 -3.77 2.77
C VAL A 669 16.00 -5.08 2.15
N PHE A 670 15.41 -5.48 1.02
CA PHE A 670 15.89 -6.62 0.24
C PHE A 670 17.34 -6.41 -0.23
N TRP A 671 17.67 -5.22 -0.76
CA TRP A 671 19.02 -4.89 -1.19
C TRP A 671 20.04 -4.96 -0.06
N TYR A 672 19.71 -4.46 1.13
CA TYR A 672 20.61 -4.59 2.29
C TYR A 672 20.89 -6.06 2.64
N CYS A 673 19.87 -6.92 2.63
CA CYS A 673 20.06 -8.35 2.89
C CYS A 673 20.94 -9.00 1.83
N LEU A 674 20.74 -8.64 0.56
CA LEU A 674 21.53 -9.16 -0.54
C LEU A 674 22.99 -8.70 -0.48
N ILE A 675 23.25 -7.41 -0.27
CA ILE A 675 24.60 -6.80 -0.18
C ILE A 675 25.42 -7.42 0.95
N HIS A 676 24.75 -7.77 2.07
CA HIS A 676 25.41 -8.36 3.23
C HIS A 676 25.42 -9.90 3.22
N SER A 677 24.92 -10.54 2.16
CA SER A 677 24.96 -11.99 2.00
C SER A 677 26.34 -12.49 1.52
N ASN A 678 26.60 -13.79 1.66
CA ASN A 678 27.79 -14.42 1.07
C ASN A 678 27.64 -14.73 -0.44
N HIS A 679 26.48 -14.40 -1.03
CA HIS A 679 26.10 -14.61 -2.42
C HIS A 679 26.10 -16.07 -2.93
N ARG A 680 26.24 -17.08 -2.08
CA ARG A 680 26.22 -18.51 -2.50
C ARG A 680 24.81 -19.04 -2.69
N ALA A 681 23.87 -18.60 -1.85
CA ALA A 681 22.46 -18.93 -1.95
C ALA A 681 21.59 -17.71 -1.61
N PRO A 682 21.61 -16.65 -2.44
CA PRO A 682 21.01 -15.36 -2.12
C PRO A 682 19.56 -15.44 -1.63
N SER A 683 18.69 -16.18 -2.31
CA SER A 683 17.29 -16.31 -1.90
C SER A 683 17.10 -16.93 -0.53
N ARG A 684 17.90 -17.97 -0.21
CA ARG A 684 17.83 -18.64 1.09
C ARG A 684 18.35 -17.72 2.20
N ASP A 685 19.49 -17.10 1.98
CA ASP A 685 20.13 -16.25 2.98
C ASP A 685 19.26 -15.02 3.26
N ILE A 686 18.70 -14.40 2.21
CA ILE A 686 17.74 -13.30 2.33
C ILE A 686 16.48 -13.75 3.07
N ALA A 687 15.88 -14.88 2.69
CA ALA A 687 14.68 -15.38 3.36
C ALA A 687 14.92 -15.68 4.84
N LEU A 688 16.06 -16.26 5.21
CA LEU A 688 16.41 -16.52 6.61
C LEU A 688 16.67 -15.23 7.39
N GLN A 689 17.35 -14.27 6.78
CA GLN A 689 17.62 -12.98 7.40
C GLN A 689 16.33 -12.21 7.63
N LEU A 690 15.48 -12.10 6.60
CA LEU A 690 14.17 -11.47 6.72
C LEU A 690 13.30 -12.21 7.75
N ALA A 691 13.28 -13.55 7.79
CA ALA A 691 12.56 -14.33 8.81
C ALA A 691 13.05 -14.07 10.26
N ALA A 692 14.34 -13.84 10.46
CA ALA A 692 14.91 -13.54 11.77
C ALA A 692 14.50 -12.13 12.24
N GLN A 693 14.56 -11.16 11.32
CA GLN A 693 14.02 -9.83 11.52
C GLN A 693 12.53 -9.85 11.89
N GLU A 694 11.85 -10.82 11.29
CA GLU A 694 10.43 -11.16 11.42
C GLU A 694 10.14 -11.57 12.87
N SER A 695 10.89 -12.52 13.38
CA SER A 695 10.78 -12.97 14.76
C SER A 695 11.07 -11.87 15.80
N LEU A 696 12.09 -11.03 15.58
CA LEU A 696 12.48 -9.97 16.52
C LEU A 696 11.37 -8.95 16.73
N LYS A 697 10.78 -8.44 15.64
CA LYS A 697 9.70 -7.44 15.68
C LYS A 697 8.53 -7.91 16.55
N HIS A 698 8.09 -9.15 16.39
CA HIS A 698 6.99 -9.69 17.20
C HIS A 698 7.35 -9.79 18.68
N CYS A 699 8.57 -10.24 19.00
CA CYS A 699 9.03 -10.34 20.38
C CYS A 699 9.02 -8.96 21.06
N ILE A 700 9.67 -7.96 20.46
CA ILE A 700 9.81 -6.63 21.08
C ILE A 700 8.47 -5.89 21.21
N THR A 701 7.53 -6.18 20.31
CA THR A 701 6.18 -5.58 20.34
C THR A 701 5.19 -6.34 21.23
N GLY A 702 5.65 -7.36 21.95
CA GLY A 702 4.85 -8.11 22.92
C GLY A 702 3.92 -9.15 22.29
N GLY A 703 4.19 -9.57 21.06
CA GLY A 703 3.50 -10.67 20.41
C GLY A 703 3.67 -12.00 21.15
N TYR A 704 2.69 -12.89 20.97
CA TYR A 704 2.64 -14.19 21.63
C TYR A 704 2.95 -15.33 20.65
N TRP A 705 3.69 -16.34 21.12
CA TRP A 705 3.97 -17.58 20.40
C TRP A 705 3.73 -18.81 21.27
N PRO A 706 3.42 -19.97 20.68
CA PRO A 706 3.27 -21.22 21.42
C PRO A 706 4.62 -21.71 21.96
N THR A 707 4.60 -22.32 23.15
CA THR A 707 5.75 -22.97 23.77
C THR A 707 5.52 -24.46 23.90
N ASP A 708 6.46 -25.25 23.37
CA ASP A 708 6.50 -26.71 23.57
C ASP A 708 7.12 -27.01 24.94
N SER A 709 6.39 -26.76 26.02
CA SER A 709 6.78 -27.21 27.35
C SER A 709 6.15 -28.57 27.66
N ALA A 710 6.95 -29.52 28.16
CA ALA A 710 6.48 -30.86 28.53
C ALA A 710 5.37 -30.82 29.60
N ASP A 711 5.32 -29.76 30.41
CA ASP A 711 4.36 -29.58 31.51
C ASP A 711 3.07 -28.85 31.08
N SER A 712 3.04 -28.23 29.90
CA SER A 712 1.88 -27.47 29.39
C SER A 712 1.91 -27.40 27.85
N PRO A 713 1.52 -28.47 27.15
CA PRO A 713 1.30 -28.42 25.71
C PRO A 713 0.23 -27.36 25.39
N ASN A 714 0.50 -26.49 24.42
CA ASN A 714 -0.30 -25.29 24.07
C ASN A 714 -0.21 -24.09 25.02
N ALA A 715 0.80 -24.02 25.90
CA ALA A 715 1.08 -22.76 26.60
C ALA A 715 1.55 -21.69 25.61
N TRP A 716 1.05 -20.46 25.77
CA TRP A 716 1.47 -19.29 24.99
C TRP A 716 2.33 -18.39 25.86
N THR A 717 3.41 -17.86 25.31
CA THR A 717 4.28 -16.89 26.00
C THR A 717 4.51 -15.67 25.12
N ASN A 718 4.94 -14.57 25.73
CA ASN A 718 5.49 -13.42 25.04
C ASN A 718 6.83 -13.02 25.67
N ALA A 719 7.50 -12.03 25.06
CA ALA A 719 8.76 -11.52 25.57
C ALA A 719 8.57 -10.82 26.91
N GLY A 720 9.53 -11.00 27.83
CA GLY A 720 9.55 -10.30 29.11
C GLY A 720 9.65 -8.78 28.96
N LEU A 721 9.23 -8.04 30.00
CA LEU A 721 9.30 -6.56 30.01
C LEU A 721 10.73 -6.04 29.78
N GLY A 722 11.76 -6.80 30.19
CA GLY A 722 13.16 -6.43 29.96
C GLY A 722 13.48 -6.22 28.47
N ILE A 723 12.94 -7.06 27.59
CA ILE A 723 13.08 -6.95 26.12
C ILE A 723 12.19 -5.84 25.58
N ARG A 724 10.91 -5.87 25.96
CA ARG A 724 9.88 -4.97 25.40
C ARG A 724 10.14 -3.50 25.72
N ASP A 725 10.69 -3.22 26.91
CA ASP A 725 11.00 -1.87 27.37
C ASP A 725 12.46 -1.48 27.08
N TYR A 726 13.27 -2.36 26.49
CA TYR A 726 14.71 -2.15 26.38
C TYR A 726 15.06 -0.92 25.55
N LEU A 727 14.52 -0.84 24.33
CA LEU A 727 14.81 0.25 23.41
C LEU A 727 14.35 1.59 23.97
N THR A 728 13.24 1.63 24.69
CA THR A 728 12.71 2.83 25.38
C THR A 728 13.66 3.35 26.46
N ASN A 729 14.42 2.46 27.11
CA ASN A 729 15.27 2.77 28.25
C ASN A 729 16.76 2.92 27.91
N GLN A 730 17.16 2.88 26.62
CA GLN A 730 18.56 2.93 26.19
C GLN A 730 18.86 4.07 25.20
N PRO A 731 19.15 5.29 25.70
CA PRO A 731 19.39 6.47 24.86
C PRO A 731 20.55 6.32 23.85
N ILE A 732 21.55 5.50 24.17
CA ILE A 732 22.70 5.25 23.28
C ILE A 732 22.26 4.47 22.04
N LEU A 733 21.51 3.38 22.23
CA LEU A 733 20.95 2.59 21.13
C LEU A 733 19.95 3.40 20.32
N GLN A 734 19.13 4.21 20.98
CA GLN A 734 18.24 5.14 20.29
C GLN A 734 19.03 6.05 19.34
N ARG A 735 20.12 6.64 19.82
CA ARG A 735 20.97 7.51 18.99
C ARG A 735 21.65 6.77 17.85
N LEU A 736 22.17 5.57 18.08
CA LEU A 736 22.84 4.75 17.06
C LEU A 736 21.88 4.30 15.94
N LEU A 737 20.63 3.98 16.30
CA LEU A 737 19.60 3.57 15.35
C LEU A 737 18.91 4.74 14.66
N GLY A 738 19.39 5.98 14.86
CA GLY A 738 18.71 7.18 14.36
C GLY A 738 17.32 7.39 14.98
N TRP A 739 16.98 6.64 16.04
CA TRP A 739 15.79 6.82 16.84
C TRP A 739 15.95 8.12 17.62
N THR A 740 15.58 9.21 16.96
CA THR A 740 15.43 10.49 17.64
C THR A 740 14.34 10.32 18.67
N SER A 741 14.65 10.58 19.94
CA SER A 741 13.60 10.72 20.94
C SER A 741 12.64 11.76 20.37
N HIS A 742 11.48 11.35 19.90
CA HIS A 742 10.40 12.27 19.62
C HIS A 742 10.04 12.83 20.99
N THR A 743 10.74 13.89 21.40
CA THR A 743 10.31 14.69 22.54
C THR A 743 8.92 15.08 22.15
N ALA A 744 7.92 14.49 22.81
CA ALA A 744 6.54 14.58 22.37
C ALA A 744 6.25 16.07 22.18
N GLN A 745 6.12 16.49 20.93
CA GLN A 745 5.95 17.89 20.59
C GLN A 745 4.66 18.31 21.32
N ILE A 746 4.80 19.16 22.33
CA ILE A 746 3.68 19.53 23.19
C ILE A 746 2.94 20.65 22.47
N PRO A 747 1.67 20.45 22.04
CA PRO A 747 0.92 21.50 21.38
C PRO A 747 0.90 22.79 22.19
N GLY A 748 1.15 23.91 21.52
CA GLY A 748 1.23 25.23 22.13
C GLY A 748 2.55 25.56 22.82
N SER A 749 3.53 24.64 22.86
CA SER A 749 4.89 24.98 23.28
C SER A 749 5.59 25.83 22.21
N ALA A 750 6.48 26.74 22.63
CA ALA A 750 7.20 27.63 21.74
C ALA A 750 8.66 27.79 22.14
N LEU A 751 9.51 27.99 21.15
CA LEU A 751 10.95 28.21 21.32
C LEU A 751 11.28 29.66 20.99
N SER A 752 12.00 30.35 21.88
CA SER A 752 12.51 31.69 21.61
C SER A 752 13.68 31.67 20.63
N VAL A 753 13.89 32.77 19.92
CA VAL A 753 15.09 32.97 19.06
C VAL A 753 16.37 32.81 19.90
N PRO A 754 17.41 32.08 19.44
CA PRO A 754 18.66 31.95 20.18
C PRO A 754 19.32 33.30 20.48
N LEU A 755 19.92 33.45 21.66
CA LEU A 755 20.70 34.65 21.99
C LEU A 755 21.93 34.75 21.08
N LYS A 756 22.22 35.95 20.57
CA LYS A 756 23.46 36.18 19.82
C LYS A 756 24.67 36.06 20.75
N ARG A 757 25.81 35.63 20.21
CA ARG A 757 27.05 35.45 20.97
C ARG A 757 27.43 36.77 21.68
N GLY A 758 27.52 36.74 23.01
CA GLY A 758 27.81 37.90 23.87
C GLY A 758 26.59 38.59 24.48
N GLN A 759 25.37 38.20 24.10
CA GLN A 759 24.13 38.76 24.63
C GLN A 759 23.67 37.97 25.87
N LYS A 760 23.46 38.67 27.00
CA LYS A 760 23.06 38.05 28.28
C LYS A 760 21.55 37.99 28.51
N THR A 761 20.80 38.89 27.87
CA THR A 761 19.35 39.02 28.02
C THR A 761 18.65 39.04 26.67
N ARG A 762 17.44 38.49 26.62
CA ARG A 762 16.60 38.48 25.41
C ARG A 762 16.03 39.90 25.18
N PRO A 763 16.08 40.45 23.96
CA PRO A 763 15.36 41.66 23.63
C PRO A 763 13.86 41.44 23.84
N THR A 764 13.20 42.42 24.46
CA THR A 764 11.75 42.41 24.63
C THR A 764 11.14 43.68 24.07
N CYS A 765 9.88 43.60 23.66
CA CYS A 765 9.09 44.73 23.20
C CYS A 765 7.70 44.73 23.85
N SER A 766 7.06 45.89 23.83
CA SER A 766 5.63 46.01 24.17
C SER A 766 4.76 45.52 23.01
N LEU A 767 3.55 45.05 23.30
CA LEU A 767 2.61 44.58 22.29
C LEU A 767 2.22 45.67 21.26
N SER A 768 2.34 46.95 21.62
CA SER A 768 2.12 48.08 20.69
C SER A 768 3.22 48.26 19.64
N GLN A 769 4.37 47.63 19.83
CA GLN A 769 5.52 47.69 18.91
C GLN A 769 5.57 46.47 17.96
N THR A 770 4.57 45.59 18.02
CA THR A 770 4.49 44.36 17.22
C THR A 770 3.34 44.44 16.21
N LYS A 771 3.29 43.52 15.23
CA LYS A 771 2.16 43.43 14.29
C LYS A 771 0.84 43.07 14.97
N ALA A 772 0.89 42.57 16.20
CA ALA A 772 -0.31 42.36 17.01
C ALA A 772 -1.09 43.68 17.26
N ALA A 773 -0.43 44.83 17.23
CA ALA A 773 -1.05 46.13 17.50
C ALA A 773 -2.19 46.48 16.52
N SER A 774 -2.09 46.03 15.27
CA SER A 774 -3.10 46.23 14.21
C SER A 774 -4.08 45.05 14.10
N ALA A 775 -4.02 44.07 15.00
CA ALA A 775 -4.91 42.92 14.94
C ALA A 775 -6.35 43.27 15.31
N GLY A 776 -7.33 42.73 14.57
CA GLY A 776 -8.75 43.03 14.76
C GLY A 776 -9.31 42.61 16.13
N ASN A 777 -8.65 41.67 16.82
CA ASN A 777 -9.04 41.18 18.13
C ASN A 777 -8.11 41.63 19.27
N ILE A 778 -7.28 42.65 19.08
CA ILE A 778 -6.36 43.18 20.11
C ILE A 778 -7.08 43.59 21.41
N GLY A 779 -8.36 43.98 21.32
CA GLY A 779 -9.20 44.31 22.48
C GLY A 779 -9.38 43.14 23.46
N SER A 780 -9.39 41.90 22.96
CA SER A 780 -9.48 40.68 23.78
C SER A 780 -8.19 40.35 24.53
N PHE A 781 -7.12 41.10 24.27
CA PHE A 781 -5.79 40.94 24.87
C PHE A 781 -5.37 42.20 25.64
N SER A 782 -6.32 42.94 26.22
CA SER A 782 -6.07 44.14 27.05
C SER A 782 -5.02 43.88 28.14
N ASP A 783 -5.10 42.72 28.78
CA ASP A 783 -4.25 42.32 29.90
C ASP A 783 -2.80 42.05 29.47
N SER A 784 -2.56 41.90 28.17
CA SER A 784 -1.24 41.65 27.57
C SER A 784 -0.51 42.92 27.12
N ARG A 785 -1.15 44.11 27.25
CA ARG A 785 -0.55 45.39 26.84
C ARG A 785 0.57 45.86 27.77
N SER A 786 0.52 45.48 29.05
CA SER A 786 1.58 45.78 30.03
C SER A 786 2.73 44.77 30.02
N SER A 787 2.53 43.58 29.44
CA SER A 787 3.55 42.53 29.37
C SER A 787 4.67 42.87 28.39
N GLN A 788 5.87 42.38 28.70
CA GLN A 788 7.02 42.39 27.80
C GLN A 788 7.07 41.08 27.01
N TRP A 789 7.28 41.19 25.70
CA TRP A 789 7.25 40.07 24.76
C TRP A 789 8.62 39.87 24.11
N ALA A 790 9.11 38.63 24.10
CA ALA A 790 10.29 38.22 23.37
C ALA A 790 9.90 37.54 22.05
N GLU A 791 10.76 37.66 21.05
CA GLU A 791 10.56 37.02 19.74
C GLU A 791 10.69 35.49 19.83
N GLY A 792 9.66 34.80 19.33
CA GLY A 792 9.63 33.36 19.14
C GLY A 792 10.25 32.94 17.80
N ARG A 793 11.01 31.86 17.81
CA ARG A 793 11.52 31.18 16.62
C ARG A 793 10.47 30.26 16.02
N SER A 794 9.80 29.48 16.87
CA SER A 794 8.83 28.48 16.43
C SER A 794 7.82 28.16 17.53
N PHE A 795 6.69 27.58 17.15
CA PHE A 795 5.72 26.98 18.06
C PHE A 795 5.26 25.62 17.53
N VAL A 796 4.66 24.82 18.41
CA VAL A 796 4.13 23.50 18.07
C VAL A 796 2.62 23.58 17.86
N SER A 797 2.16 23.16 16.68
CA SER A 797 0.73 23.09 16.32
C SER A 797 -0.01 21.97 17.07
N GLN A 798 -1.34 21.91 16.96
CA GLN A 798 -2.11 20.77 17.47
C GLN A 798 -1.81 19.47 16.71
N SER A 799 -1.41 19.60 15.44
CA SER A 799 -0.93 18.50 14.59
C SER A 799 0.47 18.01 14.96
N LYS A 800 1.09 18.59 16.01
CA LYS A 800 2.46 18.31 16.49
C LYS A 800 3.56 18.70 15.51
N GLU A 801 3.25 19.62 14.60
CA GLU A 801 4.22 20.17 13.66
C GLU A 801 4.88 21.42 14.23
N VAL A 802 6.13 21.65 13.86
CA VAL A 802 6.88 22.85 14.28
C VAL A 802 6.66 23.94 13.24
N CYS A 803 5.93 24.98 13.61
CA CYS A 803 5.63 26.13 12.76
C CYS A 803 6.58 27.30 13.06
N THR A 804 7.07 27.98 12.03
CA THR A 804 7.93 29.17 12.13
C THR A 804 7.23 30.40 11.56
N ASN A 805 7.85 31.59 11.69
CA ASN A 805 7.38 32.76 10.94
C ASN A 805 7.38 32.44 9.43
N GLY A 806 6.32 32.83 8.74
CA GLY A 806 6.07 32.54 7.33
C GLY A 806 5.29 31.25 7.07
N THR A 807 5.16 30.35 8.05
CA THR A 807 4.40 29.10 7.89
C THR A 807 2.91 29.38 7.71
N TRP A 808 2.27 28.65 6.79
CA TRP A 808 0.82 28.66 6.60
C TRP A 808 0.16 27.69 7.58
N VAL A 809 -0.92 28.12 8.23
CA VAL A 809 -1.64 27.33 9.23
C VAL A 809 -3.14 27.50 9.11
N PHE A 810 -3.89 26.46 9.51
CA PHE A 810 -5.34 26.54 9.68
C PHE A 810 -5.66 26.74 11.15
N ALA A 811 -6.32 27.84 11.52
CA ALA A 811 -6.67 28.13 12.90
C ALA A 811 -8.19 28.11 13.13
N ARG A 812 -8.68 27.77 14.32
CA ARG A 812 -10.07 28.08 14.70
C ARG A 812 -10.25 29.57 14.95
N SER A 813 -11.35 30.13 14.46
CA SER A 813 -11.70 31.53 14.68
C SER A 813 -11.95 31.80 16.17
N PRO A 814 -11.32 32.80 16.79
CA PRO A 814 -11.59 33.17 18.19
C PRO A 814 -13.02 33.64 18.45
N SER A 815 -13.77 34.04 17.41
CA SER A 815 -15.16 34.47 17.51
C SER A 815 -16.17 33.34 17.28
N ASP A 816 -15.77 32.28 16.55
CA ASP A 816 -16.61 31.11 16.26
C ASP A 816 -15.73 29.85 16.16
N ASN A 817 -15.86 28.97 17.16
CA ASN A 817 -15.08 27.73 17.23
C ASN A 817 -15.39 26.73 16.11
N ASN A 818 -16.50 26.90 15.38
CA ASN A 818 -16.85 26.04 14.25
C ASN A 818 -16.29 26.55 12.91
N GLN A 819 -15.72 27.75 12.88
CA GLN A 819 -15.15 28.34 11.67
C GLN A 819 -13.62 28.22 11.67
N SER A 820 -13.06 27.69 10.58
CA SER A 820 -11.61 27.71 10.32
C SER A 820 -11.20 29.00 9.62
N VAL A 821 -10.04 29.52 10.00
CA VAL A 821 -9.36 30.69 9.45
C VAL A 821 -8.04 30.22 8.86
N ILE A 822 -7.74 30.64 7.64
CA ILE A 822 -6.46 30.38 7.01
C ILE A 822 -5.57 31.57 7.27
N GLY A 823 -4.34 31.33 7.73
CA GLY A 823 -3.42 32.42 7.98
C GLY A 823 -1.96 32.06 7.80
N ARG A 824 -1.16 33.07 7.50
CA ARG A 824 0.29 32.98 7.49
C ARG A 824 0.84 33.53 8.79
N VAL A 825 1.73 32.81 9.46
CA VAL A 825 2.35 33.23 10.72
C VAL A 825 3.20 34.47 10.46
N ALA A 826 2.74 35.62 10.93
CA ALA A 826 3.44 36.89 10.76
C ALA A 826 4.49 37.10 11.86
N GLU A 827 4.12 36.79 13.11
CA GLU A 827 4.98 36.91 14.30
C GLU A 827 4.60 35.88 15.37
N ILE A 828 5.60 35.46 16.16
CA ILE A 828 5.46 34.62 17.35
C ILE A 828 6.01 35.40 18.54
N LEU A 829 5.20 35.57 19.58
CA LEU A 829 5.52 36.36 20.77
C LEU A 829 5.45 35.49 22.01
N ILE A 830 6.51 35.48 22.82
CA ILE A 830 6.61 34.71 24.07
C ILE A 830 6.72 35.69 25.23
N GLU A 831 5.86 35.58 26.23
CA GLU A 831 5.86 36.48 27.38
C GLU A 831 7.15 36.33 28.21
N ALA A 832 7.86 37.44 28.45
CA ALA A 832 9.18 37.45 29.06
C ALA A 832 9.17 37.19 30.57
N GLU A 833 8.09 37.58 31.26
CA GLU A 833 7.93 37.40 32.71
C GLU A 833 7.43 35.99 33.08
N ASN A 834 6.66 35.37 32.17
CA ASN A 834 6.04 34.07 32.36
C ASN A 834 6.06 33.29 31.03
N SER A 835 7.10 32.48 30.81
CA SER A 835 7.35 31.69 29.59
C SER A 835 6.26 30.66 29.24
N THR A 836 5.09 30.73 29.86
CA THR A 836 3.93 29.86 29.65
C THR A 836 2.95 30.42 28.62
N ARG A 837 2.99 31.73 28.32
CA ARG A 837 2.07 32.38 27.39
C ARG A 837 2.76 32.72 26.07
N THR A 838 2.20 32.17 24.99
CA THR A 838 2.64 32.45 23.62
C THR A 838 1.48 33.01 22.80
N LEU A 839 1.72 34.10 22.08
CA LEU A 839 0.80 34.69 21.12
C LEU A 839 1.32 34.46 19.70
N ILE A 840 0.43 34.00 18.83
CA ILE A 840 0.69 33.81 17.40
C ILE A 840 -0.10 34.89 16.66
N VAL A 841 0.60 35.73 15.90
CA VAL A 841 -0.01 36.75 15.05
C VAL A 841 -0.13 36.18 13.66
N LEU A 842 -1.36 35.96 13.20
CA LEU A 842 -1.66 35.45 11.86
C LEU A 842 -2.09 36.60 10.94
N GLU A 843 -1.47 36.68 9.78
CA GLU A 843 -2.02 37.41 8.63
C GLU A 843 -3.14 36.57 8.03
N GLN A 844 -4.38 37.08 8.01
CA GLN A 844 -5.54 36.31 7.58
C GLN A 844 -5.71 36.31 6.05
N PHE A 845 -6.10 35.15 5.53
CA PHE A 845 -6.47 34.96 4.14
C PHE A 845 -7.81 34.23 4.04
N LYS A 846 -8.47 34.38 2.89
CA LYS A 846 -9.69 33.64 2.55
C LYS A 846 -9.46 32.87 1.26
N VAL A 847 -10.03 31.67 1.17
CA VAL A 847 -10.11 30.96 -0.12
C VAL A 847 -11.01 31.77 -1.03
N ALA A 848 -10.54 32.08 -2.23
CA ALA A 848 -11.35 32.72 -3.24
C ALA A 848 -12.57 31.85 -3.59
N VAL A 849 -13.72 32.48 -3.81
CA VAL A 849 -14.96 31.77 -4.19
C VAL A 849 -14.81 31.10 -5.56
N MET A 850 -14.03 31.72 -6.45
CA MET A 850 -13.72 31.20 -7.78
C MET A 850 -12.31 30.63 -7.79
N ARG A 851 -12.10 29.56 -8.59
CA ARG A 851 -10.76 29.07 -8.93
C ARG A 851 -10.00 30.11 -9.73
N HIS A 852 -8.67 30.06 -9.69
CA HIS A 852 -7.82 30.95 -10.47
C HIS A 852 -8.10 30.78 -11.96
N GLU A 853 -8.28 31.87 -12.71
CA GLU A 853 -8.73 31.81 -14.11
C GLU A 853 -7.80 30.99 -15.00
N THR A 854 -6.48 31.20 -14.85
CA THR A 854 -5.42 30.49 -15.58
C THR A 854 -5.14 29.08 -15.05
N PHE A 855 -4.82 28.94 -13.76
CA PHE A 855 -4.35 27.67 -13.20
C PHE A 855 -5.47 26.71 -12.79
N LYS A 856 -6.73 27.16 -12.79
CA LYS A 856 -7.92 26.42 -12.30
C LYS A 856 -7.81 25.86 -10.88
N MET A 857 -6.85 26.36 -10.09
CA MET A 857 -6.64 25.95 -8.71
C MET A 857 -7.33 26.89 -7.71
N PRO A 858 -7.73 26.42 -6.52
CA PRO A 858 -8.06 27.28 -5.40
C PRO A 858 -6.89 28.22 -5.08
N TYR A 859 -7.18 29.48 -4.78
CA TYR A 859 -6.14 30.44 -4.37
C TYR A 859 -6.62 31.26 -3.20
N LEU A 860 -5.65 31.75 -2.43
CA LEU A 860 -5.89 32.58 -1.26
C LEU A 860 -5.87 34.06 -1.64
N VAL A 861 -6.86 34.79 -1.17
CA VAL A 861 -6.93 36.25 -1.29
C VAL A 861 -6.76 36.88 0.08
N SER A 862 -5.92 37.92 0.12
CA SER A 862 -5.83 38.79 1.29
C SER A 862 -7.08 39.67 1.34
N SER A 863 -7.63 39.87 2.53
CA SER A 863 -8.68 40.88 2.72
C SER A 863 -8.05 42.25 2.44
N PHE A 864 -8.73 43.19 1.79
CA PHE A 864 -8.13 44.51 1.50
C PHE A 864 -7.66 45.21 2.80
N GLY A 865 -6.33 45.26 3.00
CA GLY A 865 -5.65 45.73 4.22
C GLY A 865 -5.04 44.59 5.05
N GLU A 866 -3.88 44.80 5.70
CA GLU A 866 -3.25 43.79 6.57
C GLU A 866 -4.14 43.46 7.79
N SER A 867 -5.03 42.48 7.65
CA SER A 867 -5.88 42.02 8.76
C SER A 867 -5.15 40.96 9.57
N TYR A 868 -4.57 41.37 10.69
CA TYR A 868 -3.94 40.44 11.63
C TYR A 868 -4.94 39.88 12.65
N LEU A 869 -4.67 38.67 13.11
CA LEU A 869 -5.41 37.96 14.15
C LEU A 869 -4.45 37.43 15.20
N ILE A 870 -4.73 37.69 16.47
CA ILE A 870 -3.95 37.15 17.57
C ILE A 870 -4.60 35.85 18.05
N LEU A 871 -3.80 34.79 18.14
CA LEU A 871 -4.16 33.52 18.76
C LEU A 871 -3.30 33.28 19.98
N ALA A 872 -3.91 32.82 21.08
CA ALA A 872 -3.17 32.34 22.23
C ALA A 872 -2.88 30.85 22.08
N ALA A 873 -1.60 30.48 22.03
CA ALA A 873 -1.18 29.10 22.16
C ALA A 873 -1.23 28.72 23.65
N LYS A 874 -2.16 27.82 24.03
CA LYS A 874 -2.29 27.28 25.38
C LYS A 874 -1.96 25.79 25.39
N VAL A 875 -1.21 25.36 26.42
CA VAL A 875 -0.85 23.94 26.66
C VAL A 875 -2.10 23.06 26.91
N ARG A 876 -3.23 23.65 27.30
CA ARG A 876 -4.55 23.01 27.37
C ARG A 876 -5.64 24.05 27.09
N GLY A 877 -6.26 24.01 25.90
CA GLY A 877 -7.39 24.88 25.56
C GLY A 877 -7.53 25.15 24.06
N TYR A 878 -8.74 24.99 23.54
CA TYR A 878 -9.11 25.04 22.13
C TYR A 878 -8.86 26.41 21.48
N ASN A 879 -7.85 26.48 20.61
CA ASN A 879 -7.87 27.18 19.33
C ASN A 879 -7.02 26.29 18.42
N ILE A 880 -7.66 25.41 17.64
CA ILE A 880 -6.94 24.42 16.84
C ILE A 880 -6.15 25.17 15.77
N ILE A 881 -4.83 25.26 15.92
CA ILE A 881 -3.91 25.57 14.83
C ILE A 881 -3.48 24.20 14.28
N GLN A 882 -4.07 23.80 13.15
CA GLN A 882 -3.77 22.59 12.40
C GLN A 882 -2.63 22.83 11.42
#